data_AF-A0A961AFJ9-F1
#
_entry.id   AF-A0A961AFJ9-F1
#
_cell.length_a   1.000
_cell.length_b   1.000
_cell.length_c   1.000
_cell.angle_alpha   90.00
_cell.angle_beta   90.00
_cell.angle_gamma   90.00
#
_symmetry.space_group_name_H-M   'P 1'
#
loop_
_entity.id
_entity.type
_entity.pdbx_description
1 polymer ?
#
loop_
_entity_poly.entity_id
_entity_poly.type
_entity_poly.pdbx_seq_one_letter_code
_entity_poly.pdbx_strand_id
1 'polypeptide(L)'
;MKTILAWIFGVATTVGAHTWTPGDTMAEREELRTHILEEWQRSRMEVASTAASLQLAAAAMAAAADAPETAKPFLPFKRLDLRADGEFLYVGSNGLPDHPMMIGITAWQQQVPLPQSYFGDNAWRIPLKPVPAAQPAMIQGRFLRGAIALAVNGIPIFNPQNNRGEVSYEIGELDRWGGHCGRADDYHYHIAPLHLEAIVGKGEPVAFGLDGYPVLGLTEADGLAPRDLDECHGHEHDGQGYHYHASMKYPYVFGGFHGEVVEADGQVDPQPRAQPIREALPPLRGAEITGFESTGSDSYKLSYEVNDDKRSVSYSIKADGTFPFHFDNGREGTSDEVYTARRQGGGGGSGRPPGGGPEGMKGKGKGKGKGGREGEMRRDDPPPPRPGEESGRPPRPQAAIEGILDVNGDGVVTAQEFTDNAKSNATKKGVAIPEAMARAKEQFNALDHNRDGKLDTPELDELAGNAPVTGAPQPRGEEPPAREEMKKGGGGERGGKGQAFVALPDQPRSSDGKFMLNSPVVEDLQTLPVEFTGDGDGISPPLAWTGAPAGTKGYALIMDHVTPDGDRKWYWTVYDIPSNALSLPKNVTDIGKLGTGFKGEIGYEPPHSKGPGAKTYVITLYALSEPLKVTDKPGREELITAMNGKVLANSSLRVVHSSRESPDSGGNTSVVKNGEQDSSSTRNFAPATSPPNPPTTEQPKGRNGGKGKGGPPGLVKPSIADTIKLNVYADNWFMLYVNGRLVAVDPIQFTPHNVVSVDFLPEYPMTIAVLAKDNADPKTGLEYGTSIGDGGFILKFGDGTVTNATWKAKNFFHGPVNGDTENPQVKHEELPANWWAVDFDDSAWQNAKEYTVEEVDPKQPYFENDFEGAKFIWTDDLALDNTILFRTKIEKPGWTPRWNTKPDLDVSGVPMR
;
A
#
# COMPACT_ATOMS: atom_id res chain seq x y z
N MET A 1 -21.76 -26.94 4.09
CA MET A 1 -23.22 -27.24 4.20
C MET A 1 -23.55 -28.52 4.97
N LYS A 2 -23.14 -29.73 4.54
CA LYS A 2 -23.61 -31.01 5.12
C LYS A 2 -23.56 -31.10 6.66
N THR A 3 -22.52 -30.58 7.30
CA THR A 3 -22.33 -30.57 8.77
C THR A 3 -23.40 -29.80 9.55
N ILE A 4 -24.07 -28.81 8.93
CA ILE A 4 -25.08 -27.98 9.60
C ILE A 4 -26.45 -28.68 9.64
N LEU A 5 -26.82 -29.39 8.57
CA LEU A 5 -28.08 -30.17 8.56
C LEU A 5 -28.06 -31.32 9.60
N ALA A 6 -26.90 -31.93 9.82
CA ALA A 6 -26.73 -32.96 10.85
C ALA A 6 -27.05 -32.44 12.27
N TRP A 7 -26.68 -31.19 12.57
CA TRP A 7 -26.97 -30.55 13.85
C TRP A 7 -28.46 -30.21 14.01
N ILE A 8 -29.09 -29.72 12.93
CA ILE A 8 -30.53 -29.36 12.92
C ILE A 8 -31.42 -30.59 13.17
N PHE A 9 -31.10 -31.74 12.59
CA PHE A 9 -31.85 -32.98 12.84
C PHE A 9 -31.63 -33.57 14.24
N GLY A 10 -30.49 -33.30 14.88
CA GLY A 10 -30.17 -33.81 16.23
C GLY A 10 -31.02 -33.19 17.35
N VAL A 11 -31.47 -31.95 17.19
CA VAL A 11 -32.27 -31.22 18.22
C VAL A 11 -33.77 -31.49 18.08
N ALA A 12 -34.25 -31.86 16.88
CA ALA A 12 -35.68 -32.10 16.62
C ALA A 12 -36.25 -33.35 17.34
N THR A 13 -35.41 -34.30 17.74
CA THR A 13 -35.83 -35.59 18.29
C THR A 13 -36.10 -35.58 19.80
N THR A 14 -35.69 -34.55 20.55
CA THR A 14 -35.84 -34.51 22.02
C THR A 14 -37.14 -33.86 22.52
N VAL A 15 -37.91 -33.20 21.65
CA VAL A 15 -39.19 -32.53 22.01
C VAL A 15 -40.41 -33.37 21.58
N GLY A 16 -40.23 -34.40 20.76
CA GLY A 16 -41.29 -35.24 20.19
C GLY A 16 -41.89 -36.31 21.12
N ALA A 17 -42.12 -35.99 22.40
CA ALA A 17 -42.41 -36.99 23.45
C ALA A 17 -43.68 -36.77 24.29
N HIS A 18 -44.62 -35.91 23.87
CA HIS A 18 -45.98 -35.89 24.42
C HIS A 18 -47.04 -35.94 23.32
N THR A 19 -47.68 -37.10 23.17
CA THR A 19 -48.88 -37.30 22.35
C THR A 19 -50.10 -36.72 23.05
N TRP A 20 -50.63 -35.61 22.53
CA TRP A 20 -51.84 -34.97 23.02
C TRP A 20 -53.06 -35.90 22.89
N THR A 21 -53.99 -35.83 23.84
CA THR A 21 -55.29 -36.51 23.75
C THR A 21 -56.45 -35.52 23.84
N PRO A 22 -57.64 -35.80 23.26
CA PRO A 22 -58.73 -34.83 23.25
C PRO A 22 -59.48 -34.79 24.60
N GLY A 23 -58.96 -34.03 25.57
CA GLY A 23 -59.60 -33.84 26.89
C GLY A 23 -59.22 -32.55 27.62
N ASP A 24 -57.95 -32.17 27.57
CA ASP A 24 -57.35 -31.17 28.47
C ASP A 24 -58.00 -29.78 28.37
N THR A 25 -58.33 -29.17 29.51
CA THR A 25 -59.12 -27.94 29.60
C THR A 25 -58.31 -26.68 29.35
N MET A 26 -58.98 -25.53 29.18
CA MET A 26 -58.31 -24.25 28.97
C MET A 26 -57.49 -23.77 30.18
N ALA A 27 -57.77 -24.26 31.41
CA ALA A 27 -57.03 -23.88 32.61
C ALA A 27 -55.63 -24.51 32.61
N GLU A 28 -55.56 -25.82 32.38
CA GLU A 28 -54.30 -26.59 32.33
C GLU A 28 -53.37 -26.09 31.21
N ARG A 29 -53.95 -25.61 30.10
CA ARG A 29 -53.21 -24.99 28.99
C ARG A 29 -52.59 -23.64 29.38
N GLU A 30 -53.28 -22.81 30.16
CA GLU A 30 -52.78 -21.50 30.55
C GLU A 30 -51.79 -21.58 31.72
N GLU A 31 -51.92 -22.55 32.63
CA GLU A 31 -50.86 -22.88 33.61
C GLU A 31 -49.59 -23.35 32.92
N LEU A 32 -49.67 -24.30 31.98
CA LEU A 32 -48.50 -24.76 31.21
C LEU A 32 -47.86 -23.61 30.41
N ARG A 33 -48.67 -22.76 29.79
CA ARG A 33 -48.22 -21.55 29.07
C ARG A 33 -47.54 -20.54 29.98
N THR A 34 -48.05 -20.36 31.20
CA THR A 34 -47.45 -19.46 32.21
C THR A 34 -46.12 -20.01 32.70
N HIS A 35 -46.04 -21.31 33.00
CA HIS A 35 -44.79 -21.97 33.40
C HIS A 35 -43.71 -21.88 32.30
N ILE A 36 -44.09 -22.13 31.04
CA ILE A 36 -43.22 -21.93 29.87
C ILE A 36 -42.77 -20.47 29.77
N LEU A 37 -43.66 -19.49 29.98
CA LEU A 37 -43.31 -18.06 29.95
C LEU A 37 -42.33 -17.67 31.09
N GLU A 38 -42.43 -18.27 32.27
CA GLU A 38 -41.51 -18.02 33.38
C GLU A 38 -40.11 -18.61 33.12
N GLU A 39 -40.02 -19.83 32.58
CA GLU A 39 -38.73 -20.40 32.14
C GLU A 39 -38.12 -19.63 30.96
N TRP A 40 -38.96 -19.15 30.03
CA TRP A 40 -38.53 -18.32 28.90
C TRP A 40 -38.05 -16.93 29.36
N GLN A 41 -38.61 -16.37 30.44
CA GLN A 41 -38.07 -15.14 31.04
C GLN A 41 -36.76 -15.38 31.79
N ARG A 42 -36.59 -16.52 32.49
CA ARG A 42 -35.31 -16.85 33.16
C ARG A 42 -34.13 -17.02 32.21
N SER A 43 -34.36 -17.48 30.98
CA SER A 43 -33.31 -17.79 29.99
C SER A 43 -32.90 -16.61 29.09
N ARG A 44 -33.47 -15.40 29.31
CA ARG A 44 -33.25 -14.23 28.44
C ARG A 44 -31.87 -13.56 28.47
N MET A 45 -30.88 -14.07 29.21
CA MET A 45 -29.53 -13.49 29.21
C MET A 45 -28.60 -13.99 28.08
N GLU A 46 -28.86 -15.13 27.45
CA GLU A 46 -27.93 -15.70 26.44
C GLU A 46 -28.47 -15.65 24.99
N VAL A 47 -29.77 -15.90 24.79
CA VAL A 47 -30.39 -16.06 23.45
C VAL A 47 -30.35 -14.78 22.60
N ALA A 48 -30.23 -13.60 23.21
CA ALA A 48 -30.14 -12.33 22.50
C ALA A 48 -28.88 -12.19 21.64
N SER A 49 -27.79 -12.89 21.99
CA SER A 49 -26.53 -12.83 21.24
C SER A 49 -26.59 -13.66 19.95
N THR A 50 -27.06 -14.91 20.03
CA THR A 50 -27.04 -15.85 18.90
C THR A 50 -28.04 -15.50 17.81
N ALA A 51 -29.25 -15.06 18.16
CA ALA A 51 -30.23 -14.59 17.19
C ALA A 51 -29.72 -13.36 16.42
N ALA A 52 -29.17 -12.37 17.14
CA ALA A 52 -28.57 -11.19 16.53
C ALA A 52 -27.34 -11.54 15.67
N SER A 53 -26.48 -12.48 16.09
CA SER A 53 -25.34 -12.94 15.30
C SER A 53 -25.76 -13.69 14.04
N LEU A 54 -26.79 -14.55 14.09
CA LEU A 54 -27.33 -15.19 12.87
C LEU A 54 -27.96 -14.17 11.93
N GLN A 55 -28.67 -13.18 12.47
CA GLN A 55 -29.33 -12.17 11.64
C GLN A 55 -28.35 -11.15 11.04
N LEU A 56 -27.26 -10.83 11.75
CA LEU A 56 -26.14 -10.06 11.23
C LEU A 56 -25.32 -10.86 10.21
N ALA A 57 -25.10 -12.16 10.42
CA ALA A 57 -24.46 -13.02 9.44
C ALA A 57 -25.32 -13.18 8.17
N ALA A 58 -26.64 -13.33 8.32
CA ALA A 58 -27.57 -13.36 7.19
C ALA A 58 -27.63 -12.01 6.45
N ALA A 59 -27.60 -10.89 7.17
CA ALA A 59 -27.51 -9.55 6.58
C ALA A 59 -26.17 -9.32 5.86
N ALA A 60 -25.05 -9.80 6.40
CA ALA A 60 -23.75 -9.75 5.75
C ALA A 60 -23.69 -10.65 4.50
N MET A 61 -24.31 -11.84 4.52
CA MET A 61 -24.42 -12.71 3.35
C MET A 61 -25.37 -12.14 2.28
N ALA A 62 -26.42 -11.40 2.68
CA ALA A 62 -27.27 -10.65 1.74
C ALA A 62 -26.52 -9.45 1.13
N ALA A 63 -25.86 -8.63 1.95
CA ALA A 63 -25.06 -7.51 1.48
C ALA A 63 -23.88 -7.95 0.58
N ALA A 64 -23.31 -9.14 0.82
CA ALA A 64 -22.31 -9.75 -0.06
C ALA A 64 -22.89 -10.30 -1.37
N ALA A 65 -24.18 -10.63 -1.42
CA ALA A 65 -24.87 -11.07 -2.64
C ALA A 65 -25.34 -9.88 -3.50
N ASP A 66 -25.70 -8.76 -2.88
CA ASP A 66 -26.08 -7.50 -3.53
C ASP A 66 -24.87 -6.55 -3.77
N ALA A 67 -23.65 -6.99 -3.44
CA ALA A 67 -22.44 -6.17 -3.60
C ALA A 67 -22.04 -6.02 -5.09
N PRO A 68 -21.49 -4.86 -5.52
CA PRO A 68 -20.91 -4.72 -6.85
C PRO A 68 -19.82 -5.77 -7.10
N GLU A 69 -19.68 -6.25 -8.34
CA GLU A 69 -18.65 -7.24 -8.72
C GLU A 69 -17.24 -6.79 -8.28
N THR A 70 -16.90 -5.53 -8.52
CA THR A 70 -15.66 -4.85 -8.06
C THR A 70 -15.37 -5.03 -6.57
N ALA A 71 -16.39 -5.17 -5.73
CA ALA A 71 -16.24 -5.30 -4.28
C ALA A 71 -15.98 -6.74 -3.82
N LYS A 72 -16.34 -7.77 -4.61
CA LYS A 72 -16.27 -9.17 -4.19
C LYS A 72 -14.85 -9.64 -3.83
N PRO A 73 -13.78 -9.29 -4.59
CA PRO A 73 -12.41 -9.67 -4.23
C PRO A 73 -11.92 -9.05 -2.90
N PHE A 74 -12.53 -7.95 -2.43
CA PHE A 74 -12.19 -7.33 -1.14
C PHE A 74 -12.88 -8.00 0.06
N LEU A 75 -13.97 -8.74 -0.14
CA LEU A 75 -14.77 -9.35 0.94
C LEU A 75 -14.02 -10.34 1.87
N PRO A 76 -12.97 -11.09 1.43
CA PRO A 76 -12.17 -11.91 2.34
C PRO A 76 -11.42 -11.11 3.41
N PHE A 77 -11.10 -9.84 3.13
CA PHE A 77 -10.21 -9.00 3.93
C PHE A 77 -10.95 -8.24 5.02
N LYS A 78 -11.26 -8.94 6.12
CA LYS A 78 -12.09 -8.49 7.26
C LYS A 78 -11.58 -7.27 8.05
N ARG A 79 -10.50 -6.62 7.61
CA ARG A 79 -9.96 -5.35 8.15
C ARG A 79 -10.38 -4.12 7.34
N LEU A 80 -11.08 -4.32 6.22
CA LEU A 80 -11.49 -3.25 5.31
C LEU A 80 -12.88 -2.67 5.65
N ASP A 81 -13.01 -1.38 5.41
CA ASP A 81 -14.25 -0.59 5.46
C ASP A 81 -14.75 -0.40 4.02
N LEU A 82 -15.73 -1.20 3.59
CA LEU A 82 -16.21 -1.23 2.20
C LEU A 82 -17.58 -0.55 2.08
N ARG A 83 -17.71 0.42 1.18
CA ARG A 83 -18.95 1.17 0.90
C ARG A 83 -18.98 1.62 -0.56
N ALA A 84 -20.17 1.87 -1.12
CA ALA A 84 -20.32 2.23 -2.53
C ALA A 84 -21.51 3.18 -2.76
N ASP A 85 -21.34 4.17 -3.64
CA ASP A 85 -22.38 5.16 -3.99
C ASP A 85 -23.04 4.93 -5.37
N GLY A 86 -22.58 3.89 -6.10
CA GLY A 86 -23.04 3.57 -7.45
C GLY A 86 -22.22 4.23 -8.56
N GLU A 87 -21.27 5.11 -8.24
CA GLU A 87 -20.23 5.63 -9.14
C GLU A 87 -18.86 5.04 -8.75
N PHE A 88 -18.54 5.00 -7.45
CA PHE A 88 -17.31 4.45 -6.89
C PHE A 88 -17.58 3.36 -5.85
N LEU A 89 -16.68 2.37 -5.81
CA LEU A 89 -16.37 1.58 -4.63
C LEU A 89 -15.35 2.38 -3.81
N TYR A 90 -15.62 2.53 -2.52
CA TYR A 90 -14.66 3.07 -1.57
C TYR A 90 -14.11 1.94 -0.71
N VAL A 91 -12.79 1.94 -0.54
CA VAL A 91 -12.07 0.93 0.25
C VAL A 91 -11.28 1.65 1.33
N GLY A 92 -11.73 1.48 2.57
CA GLY A 92 -11.05 2.00 3.75
C GLY A 92 -10.13 0.98 4.39
N SER A 93 -8.93 1.39 4.77
CA SER A 93 -7.94 0.53 5.44
C SER A 93 -7.06 1.32 6.41
N ASN A 94 -6.31 0.62 7.26
CA ASN A 94 -5.24 1.20 8.06
C ASN A 94 -3.89 1.24 7.33
N GLY A 95 -3.82 0.86 6.04
CA GLY A 95 -2.59 0.84 5.26
C GLY A 95 -1.52 -0.17 5.69
N LEU A 96 -1.85 -1.21 6.49
CA LEU A 96 -0.90 -2.26 6.89
C LEU A 96 -1.41 -3.67 6.53
N PRO A 97 -0.65 -4.48 5.76
CA PRO A 97 -1.02 -5.85 5.41
C PRO A 97 -0.88 -6.83 6.59
N ASP A 98 -1.45 -8.03 6.41
CA ASP A 98 -1.37 -9.14 7.36
C ASP A 98 -0.06 -9.96 7.25
N HIS A 99 0.73 -9.75 6.18
CA HIS A 99 2.02 -10.40 6.00
C HIS A 99 3.18 -9.60 6.64
N PRO A 100 4.32 -10.24 6.99
CA PRO A 100 5.51 -9.52 7.45
C PRO A 100 6.03 -8.58 6.35
N MET A 101 6.39 -7.35 6.71
CA MET A 101 6.85 -6.30 5.80
C MET A 101 8.38 -6.08 5.89
N MET A 102 8.93 -5.26 5.00
CA MET A 102 10.27 -4.64 5.03
C MET A 102 11.48 -5.59 4.88
N ILE A 103 11.35 -6.87 5.22
CA ILE A 103 12.45 -7.85 5.18
C ILE A 103 12.95 -8.05 3.75
N GLY A 104 14.25 -7.83 3.54
CA GLY A 104 14.95 -7.93 2.25
C GLY A 104 15.34 -6.60 1.61
N ILE A 105 14.83 -5.45 2.10
CA ILE A 105 15.21 -4.13 1.57
C ILE A 105 16.69 -3.84 1.85
N THR A 106 17.41 -3.39 0.82
CA THR A 106 18.84 -2.99 0.90
C THR A 106 19.08 -1.51 0.56
N ALA A 107 18.15 -0.83 -0.12
CA ALA A 107 18.19 0.61 -0.39
C ALA A 107 17.29 1.41 0.57
N TRP A 108 17.34 1.10 1.87
CA TRP A 108 16.37 1.58 2.85
C TRP A 108 16.43 3.09 3.11
N GLN A 109 15.32 3.80 2.84
CA GLN A 109 15.12 5.24 3.12
C GLN A 109 14.84 5.55 4.62
N GLN A 110 15.16 4.63 5.53
CA GLN A 110 15.00 4.76 6.99
C GLN A 110 13.54 5.01 7.46
N GLN A 111 12.56 4.64 6.62
CA GLN A 111 11.12 4.70 6.89
C GLN A 111 10.61 3.37 7.48
N VAL A 112 9.57 3.38 8.31
CA VAL A 112 9.01 2.20 9.00
C VAL A 112 7.50 2.08 8.76
N PRO A 113 6.87 0.90 8.84
CA PRO A 113 5.43 0.78 8.58
C PRO A 113 4.58 1.41 9.69
N LEU A 114 3.87 2.50 9.40
CA LEU A 114 2.88 3.09 10.30
C LEU A 114 1.47 3.01 9.72
N PRO A 115 0.44 2.78 10.56
CA PRO A 115 -0.93 2.72 10.10
C PRO A 115 -1.41 4.09 9.65
N GLN A 116 -1.83 4.17 8.39
CA GLN A 116 -2.36 5.37 7.76
C GLN A 116 -3.89 5.35 7.84
N SER A 117 -4.50 6.48 8.18
CA SER A 117 -5.96 6.57 8.32
C SER A 117 -6.64 6.74 6.95
N TYR A 118 -6.62 5.72 6.10
CA TYR A 118 -7.31 5.69 4.81
C TYR A 118 -8.80 5.38 4.96
N PHE A 119 -9.49 5.97 5.95
CA PHE A 119 -10.89 5.66 6.24
C PHE A 119 -11.83 6.77 5.76
N GLY A 120 -13.03 6.36 5.35
CA GLY A 120 -14.15 7.26 5.14
C GLY A 120 -14.01 8.22 3.96
N ASP A 121 -13.65 9.48 4.27
CA ASP A 121 -13.52 10.57 3.28
C ASP A 121 -12.08 10.63 2.72
N ASN A 122 -11.15 9.99 3.44
CA ASN A 122 -9.78 9.68 3.04
C ASN A 122 -9.66 8.22 2.59
N ALA A 123 -10.77 7.55 2.24
CA ALA A 123 -10.76 6.21 1.69
C ALA A 123 -10.34 6.21 0.21
N TRP A 124 -9.77 5.08 -0.23
CA TRP A 124 -9.49 4.83 -1.64
C TRP A 124 -10.79 4.81 -2.44
N ARG A 125 -10.70 5.12 -3.73
CA ARG A 125 -11.81 5.13 -4.69
C ARG A 125 -11.44 4.32 -5.92
N ILE A 126 -12.35 3.47 -6.35
CA ILE A 126 -12.26 2.65 -7.56
C ILE A 126 -13.57 2.85 -8.34
N PRO A 127 -13.55 3.36 -9.58
CA PRO A 127 -14.75 3.47 -10.40
C PRO A 127 -15.47 2.12 -10.57
N LEU A 128 -16.78 2.11 -10.33
CA LEU A 128 -17.65 0.93 -10.59
C LEU A 128 -18.05 0.79 -12.06
N LYS A 129 -17.77 1.81 -12.85
CA LYS A 129 -18.10 1.94 -14.27
C LYS A 129 -16.90 2.57 -14.98
N PRO A 130 -15.79 1.83 -15.14
CA PRO A 130 -14.62 2.32 -15.84
C PRO A 130 -14.99 2.74 -17.27
N VAL A 131 -14.34 3.79 -17.77
CA VAL A 131 -14.57 4.35 -19.10
C VAL A 131 -13.28 4.21 -19.91
N PRO A 132 -13.26 3.54 -21.08
CA PRO A 132 -12.08 3.47 -21.92
C PRO A 132 -11.58 4.85 -22.34
N ALA A 133 -10.30 5.15 -22.10
CA ALA A 133 -9.67 6.38 -22.51
C ALA A 133 -9.44 6.40 -24.03
N ALA A 134 -9.62 7.58 -24.65
CA ALA A 134 -9.37 7.76 -26.07
C ALA A 134 -7.88 7.57 -26.48
N GLN A 135 -6.96 7.67 -25.52
CA GLN A 135 -5.55 7.28 -25.61
C GLN A 135 -5.11 6.77 -24.23
N PRO A 136 -4.50 5.59 -24.11
CA PRO A 136 -4.14 5.05 -22.80
C PRO A 136 -3.08 5.89 -22.07
N ALA A 137 -3.21 6.00 -20.75
CA ALA A 137 -2.30 6.77 -19.92
C ALA A 137 -1.15 5.88 -19.42
N MET A 138 -0.16 5.65 -20.29
CA MET A 138 1.05 4.88 -20.01
C MET A 138 1.77 5.35 -18.74
N ILE A 139 2.19 4.42 -17.88
CA ILE A 139 2.80 4.75 -16.58
C ILE A 139 4.32 4.97 -16.65
N GLN A 140 5.00 4.57 -17.73
CA GLN A 140 6.45 4.74 -17.81
C GLN A 140 6.84 6.23 -17.82
N GLY A 141 7.59 6.66 -16.79
CA GLY A 141 7.98 8.05 -16.57
C GLY A 141 6.85 9.00 -16.12
N ARG A 142 5.68 8.47 -15.76
CA ARG A 142 4.45 9.22 -15.44
C ARG A 142 3.80 8.66 -14.17
N PHE A 143 2.92 9.38 -13.49
CA PHE A 143 2.31 8.89 -12.22
C PHE A 143 3.35 8.42 -11.17
N LEU A 144 4.54 9.03 -11.13
CA LEU A 144 5.66 8.65 -10.23
C LEU A 144 5.41 9.06 -8.76
N ARG A 145 4.21 9.56 -8.45
CA ARG A 145 3.72 9.95 -7.14
C ARG A 145 2.35 9.30 -6.92
N GLY A 146 2.05 8.96 -5.67
CA GLY A 146 0.81 8.27 -5.32
C GLY A 146 0.71 6.87 -5.90
N ALA A 147 -0.44 6.25 -5.70
CA ALA A 147 -0.77 4.95 -6.25
C ALA A 147 -1.22 5.05 -7.72
N ILE A 148 -1.10 3.92 -8.41
CA ILE A 148 -1.74 3.62 -9.71
C ILE A 148 -2.87 2.57 -9.56
N ALA A 149 -2.84 1.76 -8.51
CA ALA A 149 -3.86 0.75 -8.21
C ALA A 149 -4.05 0.56 -6.70
N LEU A 150 -5.11 -0.16 -6.33
CA LEU A 150 -5.32 -0.66 -4.97
C LEU A 150 -5.39 -2.19 -4.98
N ALA A 151 -4.55 -2.85 -4.18
CA ALA A 151 -4.62 -4.28 -3.96
C ALA A 151 -5.88 -4.67 -3.16
N VAL A 152 -6.38 -5.88 -3.36
CA VAL A 152 -7.64 -6.33 -2.72
C VAL A 152 -7.56 -6.49 -1.20
N ASN A 153 -6.35 -6.48 -0.64
CA ASN A 153 -6.11 -6.37 0.80
C ASN A 153 -6.12 -4.90 1.33
N GLY A 154 -6.48 -3.92 0.50
CA GLY A 154 -6.58 -2.51 0.84
C GLY A 154 -5.26 -1.76 0.96
N ILE A 155 -4.18 -2.29 0.37
CA ILE A 155 -2.85 -1.67 0.30
C ILE A 155 -2.65 -1.05 -1.09
N PRO A 156 -2.23 0.22 -1.21
CA PRO A 156 -2.00 0.85 -2.50
C PRO A 156 -0.80 0.24 -3.24
N ILE A 157 -0.88 0.24 -4.57
CA ILE A 157 0.19 -0.13 -5.49
C ILE A 157 0.63 1.14 -6.22
N PHE A 158 1.88 1.55 -6.01
CA PHE A 158 2.53 2.70 -6.62
C PHE A 158 3.19 2.29 -7.95
N ASN A 159 3.61 3.29 -8.73
CA ASN A 159 4.35 3.04 -9.96
C ASN A 159 5.66 2.27 -9.67
N PRO A 160 5.95 1.17 -10.38
CA PRO A 160 7.22 0.43 -10.30
C PRO A 160 8.49 1.29 -10.39
N GLN A 161 8.40 2.43 -11.09
CA GLN A 161 9.40 3.49 -11.06
C GLN A 161 9.12 4.47 -9.91
N ASN A 162 10.10 4.64 -9.03
CA ASN A 162 10.03 5.62 -7.95
C ASN A 162 10.07 7.08 -8.46
N ASN A 163 10.02 8.04 -7.53
CA ASN A 163 10.07 9.48 -7.79
C ASN A 163 11.32 9.98 -8.55
N ARG A 164 12.33 9.12 -8.78
CA ARG A 164 13.57 9.40 -9.51
C ARG A 164 13.60 8.77 -10.91
N GLY A 165 12.57 7.97 -11.26
CA GLY A 165 12.50 7.18 -12.49
C GLY A 165 13.23 5.83 -12.42
N GLU A 166 13.77 5.45 -11.26
CA GLU A 166 14.46 4.17 -11.05
C GLU A 166 13.44 3.08 -10.67
N VAL A 167 13.61 1.87 -11.20
CA VAL A 167 12.73 0.73 -10.90
C VAL A 167 13.02 0.21 -9.49
N SER A 168 12.10 0.40 -8.55
CA SER A 168 12.32 0.15 -7.10
C SER A 168 12.78 -1.28 -6.78
N TYR A 169 12.32 -2.26 -7.57
CA TYR A 169 12.73 -3.66 -7.45
C TYR A 169 14.22 -3.86 -7.79
N GLU A 170 14.68 -3.31 -8.91
CA GLU A 170 16.04 -3.50 -9.44
C GLU A 170 17.11 -2.86 -8.53
N ILE A 171 16.75 -1.79 -7.82
CA ILE A 171 17.64 -1.09 -6.88
C ILE A 171 17.52 -1.55 -5.43
N GLY A 172 16.69 -2.57 -5.12
CA GLY A 172 16.55 -3.12 -3.77
C GLY A 172 15.81 -2.22 -2.77
N GLU A 173 14.92 -1.34 -3.24
CA GLU A 173 14.03 -0.55 -2.37
C GLU A 173 12.85 -1.38 -1.82
N LEU A 174 12.55 -2.56 -2.39
CA LEU A 174 11.39 -3.41 -2.05
C LEU A 174 11.70 -4.58 -1.12
N ASP A 175 10.70 -4.98 -0.32
CA ASP A 175 10.69 -6.22 0.45
C ASP A 175 10.28 -7.43 -0.42
N ARG A 176 10.33 -8.63 0.18
CA ARG A 176 9.99 -9.89 -0.51
C ARG A 176 8.56 -10.02 -1.05
N TRP A 177 7.65 -9.09 -0.72
CA TRP A 177 6.29 -9.03 -1.26
C TRP A 177 6.11 -7.92 -2.29
N GLY A 178 7.20 -7.23 -2.65
CA GLY A 178 7.21 -6.16 -3.63
C GLY A 178 6.75 -4.81 -3.08
N GLY A 179 6.85 -4.57 -1.77
CA GLY A 179 6.44 -3.30 -1.15
C GLY A 179 7.49 -2.67 -0.24
N HIS A 180 7.31 -1.40 0.09
CA HIS A 180 8.18 -0.65 1.01
C HIS A 180 7.41 0.47 1.73
N CYS A 181 8.07 1.19 2.63
CA CYS A 181 7.52 2.39 3.26
C CYS A 181 7.90 3.67 2.51
N GLY A 182 6.90 4.46 2.15
CA GLY A 182 7.02 5.78 1.55
C GLY A 182 7.42 6.88 2.54
N ARG A 183 7.47 8.11 2.03
CA ARG A 183 7.96 9.30 2.76
C ARG A 183 7.06 9.77 3.91
N ALA A 184 5.92 9.12 4.13
CA ALA A 184 5.02 9.37 5.25
C ALA A 184 4.95 8.19 6.24
N ASP A 185 5.96 7.30 6.23
CA ASP A 185 5.94 6.01 6.94
C ASP A 185 4.74 5.14 6.49
N ASP A 186 4.34 5.26 5.22
CA ASP A 186 3.20 4.61 4.57
C ASP A 186 3.62 3.34 3.82
N TYR A 187 3.09 2.15 4.16
CA TYR A 187 3.42 0.94 3.41
C TYR A 187 2.62 0.83 2.11
N HIS A 188 3.31 0.55 1.00
CA HIS A 188 2.71 0.39 -0.33
C HIS A 188 3.51 -0.57 -1.22
N TYR A 189 2.84 -1.23 -2.17
CA TYR A 189 3.48 -2.11 -3.16
C TYR A 189 3.98 -1.33 -4.38
N HIS A 190 4.91 -1.91 -5.14
CA HIS A 190 5.39 -1.49 -6.47
C HIS A 190 5.26 -2.63 -7.51
N ILE A 191 4.81 -3.80 -7.08
CA ILE A 191 4.61 -5.03 -7.85
C ILE A 191 3.19 -5.53 -7.52
N ALA A 192 2.53 -6.21 -8.47
CA ALA A 192 1.22 -6.79 -8.21
C ALA A 192 1.33 -7.91 -7.14
N PRO A 193 0.55 -7.89 -6.05
CA PRO A 193 0.69 -8.83 -4.95
C PRO A 193 0.03 -10.19 -5.29
N LEU A 194 0.67 -10.97 -6.16
CA LEU A 194 0.23 -12.30 -6.63
C LEU A 194 -0.12 -13.28 -5.48
N HIS A 195 0.51 -13.11 -4.31
CA HIS A 195 0.20 -13.90 -3.12
C HIS A 195 -1.26 -13.78 -2.63
N LEU A 196 -2.01 -12.78 -3.11
CA LEU A 196 -3.45 -12.65 -2.83
C LEU A 196 -4.34 -13.60 -3.66
N GLU A 197 -3.85 -14.18 -4.77
CA GLU A 197 -4.59 -15.19 -5.56
C GLU A 197 -4.97 -16.41 -4.70
N ALA A 198 -4.14 -16.76 -3.71
CA ALA A 198 -4.41 -17.82 -2.74
C ALA A 198 -5.56 -17.49 -1.74
N ILE A 199 -6.04 -16.24 -1.74
CA ILE A 199 -7.14 -15.76 -0.88
C ILE A 199 -8.41 -15.47 -1.69
N VAL A 200 -8.29 -14.87 -2.88
CA VAL A 200 -9.45 -14.55 -3.73
C VAL A 200 -9.84 -15.67 -4.68
N GLY A 201 -8.88 -16.41 -5.23
CA GLY A 201 -9.06 -17.38 -6.31
C GLY A 201 -8.13 -17.11 -7.50
N LYS A 202 -7.94 -18.12 -8.36
CA LYS A 202 -7.19 -17.97 -9.61
C LYS A 202 -8.04 -17.23 -10.65
N GLY A 203 -7.45 -16.24 -11.31
CA GLY A 203 -8.15 -15.37 -12.27
C GLY A 203 -9.23 -14.47 -11.64
N GLU A 204 -9.29 -14.40 -10.30
CA GLU A 204 -9.98 -13.32 -9.60
C GLU A 204 -9.01 -12.12 -9.46
N PRO A 205 -9.51 -10.87 -9.44
CA PRO A 205 -8.64 -9.70 -9.34
C PRO A 205 -7.80 -9.68 -8.04
N VAL A 206 -6.49 -9.45 -8.16
CA VAL A 206 -5.58 -9.19 -7.03
C VAL A 206 -5.46 -7.70 -6.70
N ALA A 207 -5.84 -6.84 -7.64
CA ALA A 207 -5.94 -5.40 -7.47
C ALA A 207 -6.96 -4.81 -8.47
N PHE A 208 -7.22 -3.51 -8.34
CA PHE A 208 -7.92 -2.72 -9.36
C PHE A 208 -7.10 -1.47 -9.67
N GLY A 209 -7.01 -1.09 -10.94
CA GLY A 209 -6.53 0.21 -11.36
C GLY A 209 -7.41 1.32 -10.79
N LEU A 210 -6.84 2.51 -10.55
CA LEU A 210 -7.62 3.67 -10.09
C LEU A 210 -8.58 4.22 -11.17
N ASP A 211 -8.51 3.70 -12.40
CA ASP A 211 -9.50 3.88 -13.47
C ASP A 211 -10.73 2.95 -13.36
N GLY A 212 -10.65 1.91 -12.53
CA GLY A 212 -11.73 0.97 -12.24
C GLY A 212 -11.58 -0.42 -12.87
N TYR A 213 -10.58 -0.65 -13.73
CA TYR A 213 -10.38 -1.96 -14.35
C TYR A 213 -9.66 -2.94 -13.40
N PRO A 214 -10.06 -4.22 -13.36
CA PRO A 214 -9.40 -5.23 -12.53
C PRO A 214 -7.99 -5.56 -13.02
N VAL A 215 -7.12 -5.92 -12.08
CA VAL A 215 -5.78 -6.47 -12.32
C VAL A 215 -5.79 -7.91 -11.81
N LEU A 216 -5.71 -8.86 -12.73
CA LEU A 216 -5.57 -10.29 -12.44
C LEU A 216 -4.10 -10.65 -12.19
N GLY A 217 -3.88 -11.88 -11.72
CA GLY A 217 -2.55 -12.47 -11.60
C GLY A 217 -1.92 -12.83 -12.96
N LEU A 218 -1.06 -13.84 -12.97
CA LEU A 218 -0.30 -14.25 -14.17
C LEU A 218 -1.12 -15.07 -15.18
N THR A 219 -2.36 -15.44 -14.84
CA THR A 219 -3.23 -16.29 -15.67
C THR A 219 -4.66 -15.77 -15.75
N GLU A 220 -5.32 -16.18 -16.81
CA GLU A 220 -6.77 -16.19 -17.04
C GLU A 220 -7.52 -16.99 -15.97
N ALA A 221 -8.86 -16.87 -15.93
CA ALA A 221 -9.71 -17.64 -15.03
C ALA A 221 -9.82 -19.15 -15.38
N ASP A 222 -9.40 -19.56 -16.58
CA ASP A 222 -9.21 -20.98 -16.92
C ASP A 222 -7.80 -21.51 -16.55
N GLY A 223 -6.93 -20.64 -16.02
CA GLY A 223 -5.56 -20.96 -15.63
C GLY A 223 -4.55 -20.92 -16.78
N LEU A 224 -4.93 -20.53 -18.00
CA LEU A 224 -4.00 -20.32 -19.11
C LEU A 224 -3.26 -18.98 -18.98
N ALA A 225 -2.10 -18.88 -19.61
CA ALA A 225 -1.41 -17.59 -19.76
C ALA A 225 -2.23 -16.67 -20.69
N PRO A 226 -2.40 -15.38 -20.34
CA PRO A 226 -3.12 -14.44 -21.18
C PRO A 226 -2.43 -14.25 -22.53
N ARG A 227 -3.25 -13.91 -23.53
CA ARG A 227 -2.80 -13.75 -24.93
C ARG A 227 -3.36 -12.45 -25.49
N ASP A 228 -2.71 -11.97 -26.55
CA ASP A 228 -3.23 -10.85 -27.34
C ASP A 228 -3.36 -9.54 -26.51
N LEU A 229 -2.53 -9.41 -25.46
CA LEU A 229 -2.41 -8.23 -24.60
C LEU A 229 -1.99 -6.98 -25.37
N ASP A 230 -2.54 -5.83 -24.96
CA ASP A 230 -2.24 -4.50 -25.49
C ASP A 230 -1.00 -3.85 -24.82
N GLU A 231 -0.73 -2.59 -25.18
CA GLU A 231 0.38 -1.82 -24.59
C GLU A 231 0.23 -1.55 -23.09
N CYS A 232 -1.00 -1.61 -22.56
CA CYS A 232 -1.28 -1.51 -21.13
C CYS A 232 -1.10 -2.83 -20.39
N HIS A 233 -0.73 -3.92 -21.06
CA HIS A 233 -0.64 -5.27 -20.48
C HIS A 233 -2.01 -5.78 -19.98
N GLY A 234 -3.07 -5.41 -20.70
CA GLY A 234 -4.44 -5.92 -20.52
C GLY A 234 -5.10 -6.28 -21.86
N HIS A 235 -6.31 -6.82 -21.81
CA HIS A 235 -7.10 -7.15 -23.01
C HIS A 235 -8.61 -7.27 -22.70
N GLU A 236 -9.44 -7.31 -23.74
CA GLU A 236 -10.88 -7.60 -23.65
C GLU A 236 -11.12 -9.12 -23.75
N HIS A 237 -11.69 -9.73 -22.71
CA HIS A 237 -11.99 -11.18 -22.68
C HIS A 237 -13.51 -11.45 -22.74
N ASP A 238 -13.92 -12.40 -23.59
CA ASP A 238 -15.32 -12.77 -23.83
C ASP A 238 -16.06 -13.15 -22.52
N GLY A 239 -16.94 -12.25 -22.07
CA GLY A 239 -17.78 -12.46 -20.87
C GLY A 239 -17.17 -11.99 -19.55
N GLN A 240 -15.91 -11.55 -19.53
CA GLN A 240 -15.28 -10.90 -18.37
C GLN A 240 -15.03 -9.40 -18.59
N GLY A 241 -14.91 -8.96 -19.84
CA GLY A 241 -14.62 -7.58 -20.23
C GLY A 241 -13.13 -7.25 -20.21
N TYR A 242 -12.79 -5.98 -20.40
CA TYR A 242 -11.41 -5.51 -20.30
C TYR A 242 -10.82 -5.70 -18.90
N HIS A 243 -9.61 -6.26 -18.83
CA HIS A 243 -8.83 -6.38 -17.60
C HIS A 243 -7.32 -6.40 -17.84
N TYR A 244 -6.55 -6.05 -16.82
CA TYR A 244 -5.09 -6.12 -16.82
C TYR A 244 -4.58 -7.45 -16.26
N HIS A 245 -3.35 -7.81 -16.63
CA HIS A 245 -2.57 -8.82 -15.93
C HIS A 245 -1.34 -8.24 -15.26
N ALA A 246 -1.00 -8.81 -14.10
CA ALA A 246 0.32 -8.72 -13.49
C ALA A 246 1.41 -9.32 -14.40
N SER A 247 2.69 -9.05 -14.11
CA SER A 247 3.81 -9.59 -14.88
C SER A 247 5.00 -9.99 -14.02
N MET A 248 5.80 -10.95 -14.50
CA MET A 248 7.10 -11.31 -13.90
C MET A 248 8.28 -10.50 -14.47
N LYS A 249 7.99 -9.52 -15.34
CA LYS A 249 8.94 -8.56 -15.91
C LYS A 249 8.37 -7.16 -15.72
N TYR A 250 9.21 -6.13 -15.82
CA TYR A 250 8.74 -4.74 -15.88
C TYR A 250 7.61 -4.61 -16.93
N PRO A 251 6.44 -4.01 -16.58
CA PRO A 251 6.17 -3.18 -15.40
C PRO A 251 5.77 -3.93 -14.11
N TYR A 252 5.69 -5.25 -14.09
CA TYR A 252 5.25 -6.10 -12.94
C TYR A 252 3.78 -5.95 -12.50
N VAL A 253 3.19 -4.76 -12.70
CA VAL A 253 1.76 -4.46 -12.66
C VAL A 253 1.28 -4.33 -14.13
N PHE A 254 0.44 -3.34 -14.46
CA PHE A 254 0.04 -2.98 -15.82
C PHE A 254 0.96 -1.90 -16.44
N GLY A 255 0.90 -1.70 -17.76
CA GLY A 255 1.73 -0.75 -18.51
C GLY A 255 1.16 0.67 -18.66
N GLY A 256 -0.16 0.82 -18.56
CA GLY A 256 -0.87 2.08 -18.69
C GLY A 256 -2.32 1.95 -18.24
N PHE A 257 -2.97 3.07 -17.96
CA PHE A 257 -4.42 3.07 -17.79
C PHE A 257 -5.11 3.00 -19.16
N HIS A 258 -5.76 1.88 -19.45
CA HIS A 258 -6.77 1.76 -20.49
C HIS A 258 -7.98 2.65 -20.20
N GLY A 259 -8.33 2.87 -18.92
CA GLY A 259 -9.43 3.73 -18.52
C GLY A 259 -9.06 5.20 -18.28
N GLU A 260 -10.07 6.06 -18.21
CA GLU A 260 -9.90 7.48 -17.91
C GLU A 260 -9.44 7.73 -16.47
N VAL A 261 -8.29 8.41 -16.32
CA VAL A 261 -7.79 8.94 -15.04
C VAL A 261 -7.54 10.45 -15.13
N VAL A 262 -7.76 11.16 -14.04
CA VAL A 262 -7.31 12.55 -13.89
C VAL A 262 -5.88 12.54 -13.35
N GLU A 263 -4.94 13.13 -14.07
CA GLU A 263 -3.58 13.37 -13.57
C GLU A 263 -3.47 14.78 -12.99
N ALA A 264 -2.96 14.90 -11.76
CA ALA A 264 -2.59 16.16 -11.13
C ALA A 264 -1.27 16.00 -10.39
N ASP A 265 -0.39 17.01 -10.42
CA ASP A 265 0.92 17.02 -9.74
C ASP A 265 1.82 15.78 -9.94
N GLY A 266 1.60 14.98 -11.00
CA GLY A 266 2.33 13.74 -11.30
C GLY A 266 1.81 12.49 -10.58
N GLN A 267 0.54 12.49 -10.15
CA GLN A 267 -0.20 11.36 -9.57
C GLN A 267 -1.62 11.28 -10.18
N VAL A 268 -2.31 10.14 -10.00
CA VAL A 268 -3.77 10.10 -10.22
C VAL A 268 -4.47 10.90 -9.11
N ASP A 269 -5.54 11.62 -9.42
CA ASP A 269 -6.37 12.36 -8.45
C ASP A 269 -7.86 12.02 -8.65
N PRO A 270 -8.69 11.92 -7.60
CA PRO A 270 -8.39 12.14 -6.18
C PRO A 270 -7.90 10.88 -5.44
N GLN A 271 -6.80 11.00 -4.70
CA GLN A 271 -6.28 9.94 -3.82
C GLN A 271 -6.32 10.31 -2.33
N PRO A 272 -6.35 9.31 -1.43
CA PRO A 272 -6.06 9.47 -0.01
C PRO A 272 -4.73 10.16 0.29
N ARG A 273 -4.63 10.74 1.48
CA ARG A 273 -3.40 11.35 2.00
C ARG A 273 -2.92 10.61 3.25
N ALA A 274 -1.69 10.10 3.18
CA ALA A 274 -0.92 9.65 4.33
C ALA A 274 -0.49 10.83 5.22
N GLN A 275 -0.19 10.58 6.50
CA GLN A 275 0.20 11.62 7.46
C GLN A 275 1.62 11.37 8.02
N PRO A 276 2.65 12.10 7.55
CA PRO A 276 4.00 11.96 8.08
C PRO A 276 4.08 12.42 9.55
N ILE A 277 4.73 11.61 10.38
CA ILE A 277 5.07 11.96 11.77
C ILE A 277 6.45 12.63 11.90
N ARG A 278 7.32 12.43 10.89
CA ARG A 278 8.72 12.86 10.85
C ARG A 278 9.14 13.21 9.42
N GLU A 279 10.42 13.54 9.20
CA GLU A 279 10.95 13.84 7.87
C GLU A 279 11.63 12.61 7.26
N ALA A 280 11.45 12.41 5.95
CA ALA A 280 12.10 11.32 5.22
C ALA A 280 13.61 11.54 5.15
N LEU A 281 14.39 10.51 5.47
CA LEU A 281 15.84 10.52 5.56
C LEU A 281 16.49 9.98 4.26
N PRO A 282 17.77 10.28 4.00
CA PRO A 282 18.48 9.70 2.85
C PRO A 282 18.63 8.17 2.98
N PRO A 283 18.78 7.43 1.87
CA PRO A 283 19.05 5.99 1.89
C PRO A 283 20.28 5.62 2.72
N LEU A 284 20.12 4.66 3.64
CA LEU A 284 21.21 4.20 4.51
C LEU A 284 22.08 3.18 3.77
N ARG A 285 23.19 3.65 3.20
CA ARG A 285 24.08 2.83 2.36
C ARG A 285 24.65 1.63 3.12
N GLY A 286 24.46 0.43 2.56
CA GLY A 286 24.94 -0.82 3.15
C GLY A 286 24.11 -1.30 4.35
N ALA A 287 22.86 -0.82 4.48
CA ALA A 287 21.87 -1.40 5.35
C ALA A 287 21.16 -2.58 4.68
N GLU A 288 20.83 -3.62 5.43
CA GLU A 288 19.95 -4.73 5.02
C GLU A 288 18.91 -4.96 6.11
N ILE A 289 17.61 -4.95 5.77
CA ILE A 289 16.54 -5.18 6.76
C ILE A 289 16.32 -6.67 6.95
N THR A 290 16.71 -7.17 8.13
CA THR A 290 16.74 -8.59 8.48
C THR A 290 15.52 -9.05 9.28
N GLY A 291 14.71 -8.14 9.83
CA GLY A 291 13.50 -8.51 10.57
C GLY A 291 12.49 -7.37 10.75
N PHE A 292 11.21 -7.71 10.80
CA PHE A 292 10.13 -6.83 11.24
C PHE A 292 9.12 -7.62 12.08
N GLU A 293 8.82 -7.14 13.28
CA GLU A 293 8.01 -7.87 14.27
C GLU A 293 7.10 -6.94 15.09
N SER A 294 5.89 -7.41 15.42
CA SER A 294 4.99 -6.75 16.35
C SER A 294 5.38 -7.15 17.78
N THR A 295 5.74 -6.17 18.61
CA THR A 295 6.16 -6.37 20.01
C THR A 295 5.04 -6.07 21.02
N GLY A 296 3.88 -5.62 20.53
CA GLY A 296 2.63 -5.39 21.25
C GLY A 296 1.49 -5.12 20.26
N SER A 297 0.32 -4.73 20.76
CA SER A 297 -0.83 -4.32 19.92
C SER A 297 -0.52 -3.09 19.06
N ASP A 298 0.25 -2.15 19.64
CA ASP A 298 0.58 -0.84 19.09
C ASP A 298 2.10 -0.61 19.12
N SER A 299 2.90 -1.69 19.18
CA SER A 299 4.35 -1.64 19.34
C SER A 299 5.02 -2.58 18.32
N TYR A 300 6.13 -2.13 17.75
CA TYR A 300 6.83 -2.79 16.66
C TYR A 300 8.34 -2.69 16.83
N LYS A 301 9.08 -3.56 16.14
CA LYS A 301 10.53 -3.50 16.01
C LYS A 301 10.96 -3.88 14.60
N LEU A 302 11.79 -3.04 13.99
CA LEU A 302 12.51 -3.29 12.75
C LEU A 302 13.97 -3.59 13.10
N SER A 303 14.50 -4.73 12.65
CA SER A 303 15.89 -5.14 12.84
C SER A 303 16.62 -5.09 11.50
N TYR A 304 17.84 -4.55 11.50
CA TYR A 304 18.64 -4.34 10.30
C TYR A 304 20.14 -4.45 10.62
N GLU A 305 20.95 -4.69 9.60
CA GLU A 305 22.41 -4.72 9.73
C GLU A 305 23.05 -3.66 8.84
N VAL A 306 24.07 -2.96 9.33
CA VAL A 306 24.85 -1.99 8.56
C VAL A 306 26.31 -2.40 8.58
N ASN A 307 26.82 -2.96 7.48
CA ASN A 307 28.18 -3.51 7.39
C ASN A 307 28.52 -4.49 8.56
N ASP A 308 27.65 -5.48 8.76
CA ASP A 308 27.73 -6.48 9.86
C ASP A 308 27.60 -5.89 11.28
N ASP A 309 27.18 -4.62 11.40
CA ASP A 309 26.78 -4.00 12.66
C ASP A 309 25.26 -4.16 12.85
N LYS A 310 24.85 -4.97 13.83
CA LYS A 310 23.43 -5.22 14.14
C LYS A 310 22.81 -3.99 14.80
N ARG A 311 21.65 -3.58 14.29
CA ARG A 311 20.90 -2.38 14.67
C ARG A 311 19.41 -2.66 14.72
N SER A 312 18.64 -1.81 15.42
CA SER A 312 17.18 -1.90 15.38
C SER A 312 16.49 -0.56 15.67
N VAL A 313 15.28 -0.41 15.13
CA VAL A 313 14.34 0.66 15.47
C VAL A 313 13.13 0.02 16.12
N SER A 314 12.97 0.22 17.43
CA SER A 314 11.75 -0.15 18.16
C SER A 314 10.88 1.08 18.31
N TYR A 315 9.58 0.98 18.06
CA TYR A 315 8.67 2.12 18.21
C TYR A 315 7.30 1.67 18.69
N SER A 316 6.50 2.61 19.17
CA SER A 316 5.11 2.34 19.51
C SER A 316 4.22 3.55 19.31
N ILE A 317 2.95 3.30 19.07
CA ILE A 317 1.90 4.30 18.86
C ILE A 317 1.23 4.53 20.22
N LYS A 318 0.93 5.79 20.55
CA LYS A 318 0.25 6.17 21.79
C LYS A 318 -1.08 6.86 21.50
N ALA A 319 -2.06 6.61 22.36
CA ALA A 319 -3.40 7.18 22.25
C ALA A 319 -3.46 8.71 22.42
N ASP A 320 -2.36 9.36 22.83
CA ASP A 320 -2.20 10.82 22.85
C ASP A 320 -1.69 11.40 21.51
N GLY A 321 -1.44 10.56 20.50
CA GLY A 321 -0.89 10.95 19.21
C GLY A 321 0.64 11.06 19.16
N THR A 322 1.34 10.61 20.20
CA THR A 322 2.81 10.50 20.21
C THR A 322 3.29 9.15 19.70
N PHE A 323 4.49 9.16 19.13
CA PHE A 323 5.19 8.00 18.58
C PHE A 323 6.62 7.97 19.14
N PRO A 324 6.84 7.42 20.34
CA PRO A 324 8.18 7.17 20.87
C PRO A 324 8.91 6.09 20.05
N PHE A 325 10.13 6.41 19.63
CA PHE A 325 11.09 5.57 18.91
C PHE A 325 12.35 5.38 19.77
N HIS A 326 12.86 4.16 19.79
CA HIS A 326 14.14 3.77 20.38
C HIS A 326 15.02 3.17 19.29
N PHE A 327 16.15 3.81 19.01
CA PHE A 327 17.14 3.40 18.04
C PHE A 327 18.31 2.72 18.75
N ASP A 328 18.59 1.47 18.40
CA ASP A 328 19.85 0.80 18.67
C ASP A 328 20.73 0.93 17.42
N ASN A 329 21.72 1.82 17.48
CA ASN A 329 22.65 2.06 16.38
C ASN A 329 23.92 1.20 16.51
N GLY A 330 23.86 0.08 17.25
CA GLY A 330 24.95 -0.88 17.36
C GLY A 330 26.19 -0.24 17.97
N ARG A 331 27.29 -0.16 17.21
CA ARG A 331 28.56 0.46 17.64
C ARG A 331 28.45 1.96 17.93
N GLU A 332 27.44 2.65 17.43
CA GLU A 332 27.18 4.08 17.72
C GLU A 332 26.34 4.30 18.99
N GLY A 333 25.81 3.22 19.59
CA GLY A 333 25.00 3.28 20.82
C GLY A 333 23.52 3.58 20.58
N THR A 334 22.78 3.81 21.66
CA THR A 334 21.32 4.00 21.61
C THR A 334 20.90 5.48 21.63
N SER A 335 19.74 5.76 21.04
CA SER A 335 19.06 7.08 21.11
C SER A 335 17.54 6.92 21.16
N ASP A 336 16.87 7.84 21.86
CA ASP A 336 15.42 7.88 22.01
C ASP A 336 14.86 9.18 21.41
N GLU A 337 13.83 9.07 20.58
CA GLU A 337 13.11 10.21 19.98
C GLU A 337 11.61 10.05 20.16
N VAL A 338 10.85 11.15 20.10
CA VAL A 338 9.38 11.12 20.19
C VAL A 338 8.80 12.05 19.12
N TYR A 339 8.08 11.44 18.18
CA TYR A 339 7.43 12.14 17.08
C TYR A 339 5.92 12.32 17.33
N THR A 340 5.28 13.15 16.50
CA THR A 340 3.82 13.38 16.51
C THR A 340 3.37 13.68 15.08
N ALA A 341 2.15 13.27 14.70
CA ALA A 341 1.59 13.58 13.38
C ALA A 341 1.67 15.08 13.06
N ARG A 342 2.29 15.44 11.93
CA ARG A 342 2.59 16.82 11.59
C ARG A 342 1.30 17.55 11.21
N ARG A 343 0.78 18.42 12.09
CA ARG A 343 -0.35 19.32 11.77
C ARG A 343 0.04 20.25 10.62
N GLN A 344 -0.28 19.87 9.39
CA GLN A 344 -0.02 20.68 8.21
C GLN A 344 -1.07 21.81 8.12
N GLY A 345 -0.69 23.00 8.58
CA GLY A 345 -1.39 24.23 8.23
C GLY A 345 -1.27 24.51 6.72
N GLY A 346 -2.29 25.13 6.14
CA GLY A 346 -2.33 25.38 4.70
C GLY A 346 -1.48 26.57 4.24
N GLY A 347 -0.56 26.32 3.30
CA GLY A 347 -0.02 27.33 2.38
C GLY A 347 1.12 28.24 2.86
N GLY A 348 1.73 28.93 1.88
CA GLY A 348 2.46 30.20 2.01
C GLY A 348 3.51 30.34 3.12
N GLY A 349 4.78 30.10 2.82
CA GLY A 349 5.85 30.24 3.81
C GLY A 349 6.22 31.68 4.18
N SER A 350 6.46 31.93 5.47
CA SER A 350 7.45 32.90 5.97
C SER A 350 7.77 32.67 7.46
N GLY A 351 8.97 33.05 7.92
CA GLY A 351 9.26 33.22 9.35
C GLY A 351 9.75 32.01 10.16
N ARG A 352 10.98 31.53 9.89
CA ARG A 352 11.78 30.77 10.88
C ARG A 352 12.68 31.75 11.64
N PRO A 353 12.66 31.76 12.99
CA PRO A 353 13.92 31.75 13.72
C PRO A 353 13.87 31.04 15.09
N PRO A 354 15.02 30.72 15.72
CA PRO A 354 16.32 30.33 15.17
C PRO A 354 16.68 28.87 15.55
N GLY A 355 17.85 28.38 15.17
CA GLY A 355 18.35 27.05 15.56
C GLY A 355 19.07 27.03 16.91
N GLY A 356 19.22 25.83 17.49
CA GLY A 356 19.97 25.61 18.74
C GLY A 356 20.13 24.13 19.09
N GLY A 357 21.17 23.50 18.54
CA GLY A 357 21.69 22.19 18.98
C GLY A 357 22.98 22.35 19.81
N PRO A 358 23.52 21.28 20.41
CA PRO A 358 23.01 20.87 21.72
C PRO A 358 24.10 20.85 22.82
N GLU A 359 23.78 21.34 24.03
CA GLU A 359 24.66 21.20 25.20
C GLU A 359 23.92 20.91 26.52
N GLY A 360 24.40 19.88 27.23
CA GLY A 360 24.70 19.95 28.68
C GLY A 360 23.59 20.23 29.69
N MET A 361 22.84 19.21 30.12
CA MET A 361 22.06 19.27 31.37
C MET A 361 22.96 19.45 32.62
N LYS A 362 23.02 20.67 33.20
CA LYS A 362 23.61 20.90 34.54
C LYS A 362 22.88 21.97 35.40
N GLY A 363 21.89 21.50 36.17
CA GLY A 363 21.75 21.78 37.61
C GLY A 363 21.51 23.20 38.17
N LYS A 364 20.35 23.36 38.83
CA LYS A 364 20.05 24.20 40.04
C LYS A 364 20.30 25.73 39.98
N GLY A 365 19.24 26.54 40.16
CA GLY A 365 19.40 27.93 40.64
C GLY A 365 18.11 28.74 40.87
N LYS A 366 17.89 29.23 42.10
CA LYS A 366 16.78 30.14 42.47
C LYS A 366 16.96 31.56 41.89
N GLY A 367 15.88 32.27 41.54
CA GLY A 367 15.90 33.72 41.25
C GLY A 367 14.51 34.37 41.30
N LYS A 368 14.39 35.61 41.81
CA LYS A 368 13.11 36.35 41.97
C LYS A 368 13.06 37.64 41.13
N GLY A 369 11.90 37.92 40.54
CA GLY A 369 11.37 39.29 40.35
C GLY A 369 11.82 40.07 39.10
N LYS A 370 11.31 41.29 38.83
CA LYS A 370 10.02 41.93 39.18
C LYS A 370 9.89 43.29 38.41
N GLY A 371 8.89 43.45 37.53
CA GLY A 371 8.60 44.73 36.84
C GLY A 371 9.63 45.19 35.77
N GLY A 372 9.37 46.24 34.97
CA GLY A 372 8.08 46.90 34.74
C GLY A 372 8.13 48.34 34.19
N ARG A 373 7.54 48.54 32.99
CA ARG A 373 6.98 49.80 32.40
C ARG A 373 7.88 50.93 31.85
N GLU A 374 7.33 51.51 30.77
CA GLU A 374 7.36 52.93 30.32
C GLU A 374 8.64 53.54 29.70
N GLY A 375 8.44 54.42 28.70
CA GLY A 375 9.51 55.22 28.05
C GLY A 375 9.31 55.50 26.56
N GLU A 376 8.44 56.45 26.18
CA GLU A 376 8.42 57.00 24.81
C GLU A 376 9.46 58.12 24.62
N MET A 377 10.13 58.15 23.46
CA MET A 377 10.47 59.37 22.68
C MET A 377 11.01 58.92 21.31
N ARG A 378 10.36 59.27 20.18
CA ARG A 378 10.38 60.54 19.41
C ARG A 378 11.55 60.61 18.41
N ARG A 379 11.35 61.42 17.35
CA ARG A 379 12.14 61.42 16.12
C ARG A 379 13.23 62.50 16.15
N ASP A 380 14.10 62.43 15.14
CA ASP A 380 14.95 63.52 14.63
C ASP A 380 16.27 63.82 15.37
N ASP A 381 17.01 62.76 15.76
CA ASP A 381 18.46 62.80 15.98
C ASP A 381 19.21 62.00 14.88
N PRO A 382 20.29 62.53 14.26
CA PRO A 382 21.00 61.86 13.17
C PRO A 382 22.12 60.89 13.66
N PRO A 383 22.34 59.75 12.99
CA PRO A 383 23.32 58.76 13.43
C PRO A 383 24.79 59.17 13.11
N PRO A 384 25.75 58.92 14.03
CA PRO A 384 27.19 59.09 13.80
C PRO A 384 27.77 58.05 12.79
N PRO A 385 29.00 58.27 12.26
CA PRO A 385 29.48 57.58 11.06
C PRO A 385 29.88 56.11 11.26
N ARG A 386 29.85 55.35 10.16
CA ARG A 386 30.23 53.93 10.10
C ARG A 386 31.75 53.74 9.99
N PRO A 387 32.38 52.88 10.83
CA PRO A 387 33.52 52.06 10.41
C PRO A 387 33.04 51.04 9.35
N GLY A 388 33.93 50.54 8.49
CA GLY A 388 33.54 49.71 7.36
C GLY A 388 34.42 48.49 7.11
N GLU A 389 33.76 47.36 6.87
CA GLU A 389 34.16 46.05 6.33
C GLU A 389 32.82 45.41 5.89
N GLU A 390 32.69 44.54 4.89
CA GLU A 390 33.41 44.34 3.61
C GLU A 390 32.42 43.62 2.67
N SER A 391 32.62 43.68 1.35
CA SER A 391 32.03 42.76 0.33
C SER A 391 30.53 42.34 0.47
N GLY A 392 29.62 43.31 0.66
CA GLY A 392 28.21 43.11 0.30
C GLY A 392 28.05 42.99 -1.22
N ARG A 393 28.24 41.80 -1.80
CA ARG A 393 28.11 41.55 -3.25
C ARG A 393 26.66 41.85 -3.68
N PRO A 394 26.42 42.64 -4.75
CA PRO A 394 25.07 42.88 -5.28
C PRO A 394 24.38 41.57 -5.68
N PRO A 395 23.03 41.54 -5.86
CA PRO A 395 22.37 40.40 -6.49
C PRO A 395 23.08 40.10 -7.83
N ARG A 396 23.53 38.86 -8.01
CA ARG A 396 24.36 38.49 -9.15
C ARG A 396 23.55 38.75 -10.43
N PRO A 397 24.04 39.56 -11.40
CA PRO A 397 23.33 39.76 -12.64
C PRO A 397 23.20 38.40 -13.35
N GLN A 398 21.98 38.02 -13.72
CA GLN A 398 21.79 36.98 -14.73
C GLN A 398 22.30 37.56 -16.05
N ALA A 399 23.53 37.21 -16.43
CA ALA A 399 24.10 37.59 -17.71
C ALA A 399 23.23 36.98 -18.81
N ALA A 400 22.50 37.83 -19.54
CA ALA A 400 21.53 37.41 -20.56
C ALA A 400 22.21 36.92 -21.85
N ILE A 401 23.03 35.87 -21.73
CA ILE A 401 23.58 35.11 -22.84
C ILE A 401 22.51 34.08 -23.24
N GLU A 402 21.95 34.24 -24.44
CA GLU A 402 20.91 33.33 -24.95
C GLU A 402 21.42 31.88 -25.02
N GLY A 403 20.98 31.04 -24.07
CA GLY A 403 21.29 29.61 -24.04
C GLY A 403 21.85 29.08 -22.71
N ILE A 404 22.24 29.94 -21.78
CA ILE A 404 22.75 29.52 -20.46
C ILE A 404 21.73 29.84 -19.38
N LEU A 405 21.10 28.81 -18.82
CA LEU A 405 20.33 28.89 -17.58
C LEU A 405 20.84 27.78 -16.66
N ASP A 406 21.18 28.16 -15.43
CA ASP A 406 20.98 27.28 -14.27
C ASP A 406 19.45 27.11 -14.12
N VAL A 407 18.97 25.87 -14.27
CA VAL A 407 17.54 25.53 -14.25
C VAL A 407 17.09 25.13 -12.83
N ASN A 408 18.04 24.72 -11.98
CA ASN A 408 17.77 24.13 -10.68
C ASN A 408 17.96 25.14 -9.51
N GLY A 409 18.84 26.12 -9.68
CA GLY A 409 19.12 27.22 -8.75
C GLY A 409 20.33 27.02 -7.83
N ASP A 410 21.16 25.99 -8.03
CA ASP A 410 22.35 25.72 -7.19
C ASP A 410 23.55 26.63 -7.50
N GLY A 411 23.55 27.36 -8.61
CA GLY A 411 24.60 28.29 -9.03
C GLY A 411 25.72 27.68 -9.88
N VAL A 412 25.56 26.45 -10.37
CA VAL A 412 26.47 25.74 -11.29
C VAL A 412 25.69 25.30 -12.54
N VAL A 413 26.27 25.39 -13.73
CA VAL A 413 25.61 24.93 -14.96
C VAL A 413 26.28 23.65 -15.45
N THR A 414 25.55 22.53 -15.45
CA THR A 414 26.06 21.26 -15.98
C THR A 414 25.96 21.20 -17.50
N ALA A 415 26.79 20.35 -18.12
CA ALA A 415 26.72 20.05 -19.55
C ALA A 415 25.33 19.55 -20.00
N GLN A 416 24.55 18.93 -19.11
CA GLN A 416 23.21 18.45 -19.39
C GLN A 416 22.20 19.61 -19.48
N GLU A 417 22.18 20.50 -18.48
CA GLU A 417 21.29 21.68 -18.47
C GLU A 417 21.58 22.63 -19.63
N PHE A 418 22.87 22.83 -19.93
CA PHE A 418 23.31 23.59 -21.11
C PHE A 418 22.80 22.95 -22.41
N THR A 419 22.87 21.63 -22.52
CA THR A 419 22.37 20.87 -23.69
C THR A 419 20.85 20.96 -23.82
N ASP A 420 20.10 20.87 -22.73
CA ASP A 420 18.64 20.88 -22.76
C ASP A 420 18.07 22.29 -22.97
N ASN A 421 18.74 23.34 -22.47
CA ASN A 421 18.42 24.72 -22.82
C ASN A 421 18.75 25.00 -24.30
N ALA A 422 19.83 24.44 -24.84
CA ALA A 422 20.13 24.53 -26.28
C ALA A 422 19.04 23.86 -27.14
N LYS A 423 18.54 22.67 -26.77
CA LYS A 423 17.38 22.03 -27.42
C LYS A 423 16.13 22.93 -27.33
N SER A 424 15.80 23.43 -26.13
CA SER A 424 14.63 24.30 -25.90
C SER A 424 14.64 25.54 -26.81
N ASN A 425 15.81 26.17 -26.97
CA ASN A 425 15.96 27.35 -27.82
C ASN A 425 16.05 27.01 -29.31
N ALA A 426 16.56 25.84 -29.71
CA ALA A 426 16.52 25.35 -31.08
C ALA A 426 15.08 25.21 -31.58
N THR A 427 14.22 24.56 -30.79
CA THR A 427 12.78 24.40 -31.10
C THR A 427 12.06 25.75 -31.18
N LYS A 428 12.37 26.71 -30.29
CA LYS A 428 11.80 28.07 -30.33
C LYS A 428 12.26 28.92 -31.53
N LYS A 429 13.49 28.70 -32.03
CA LYS A 429 14.08 29.47 -33.14
C LYS A 429 14.01 28.77 -34.50
N GLY A 430 13.41 27.57 -34.58
CA GLY A 430 13.30 26.79 -35.82
C GLY A 430 14.63 26.24 -36.34
N VAL A 431 15.64 26.10 -35.47
CA VAL A 431 16.97 25.57 -35.83
C VAL A 431 16.98 24.05 -35.68
N ALA A 432 17.64 23.35 -36.61
CA ALA A 432 17.77 21.90 -36.54
C ALA A 432 18.52 21.47 -35.26
N ILE A 433 17.86 20.63 -34.44
CA ILE A 433 18.38 20.22 -33.12
C ILE A 433 19.83 19.68 -33.16
N PRO A 434 20.25 18.85 -34.15
CA PRO A 434 21.64 18.38 -34.22
C PRO A 434 22.66 19.51 -34.43
N GLU A 435 22.31 20.56 -35.20
CA GLU A 435 23.20 21.69 -35.45
C GLU A 435 23.28 22.61 -34.22
N ALA A 436 22.15 22.83 -33.54
CA ALA A 436 22.12 23.56 -32.27
C ALA A 436 22.90 22.84 -31.18
N MET A 437 22.78 21.50 -31.07
CA MET A 437 23.56 20.70 -30.12
C MET A 437 25.05 20.66 -30.45
N ALA A 438 25.43 20.66 -31.74
CA ALA A 438 26.84 20.75 -32.14
C ALA A 438 27.46 22.09 -31.70
N ARG A 439 26.80 23.20 -32.02
CA ARG A 439 27.25 24.55 -31.61
C ARG A 439 27.26 24.71 -30.09
N ALA A 440 26.24 24.24 -29.39
CA ALA A 440 26.18 24.27 -27.93
C ALA A 440 27.31 23.45 -27.29
N LYS A 441 27.68 22.31 -27.86
CA LYS A 441 28.80 21.50 -27.38
C LYS A 441 30.16 22.16 -27.64
N GLU A 442 30.34 22.84 -28.77
CA GLU A 442 31.53 23.67 -29.01
C GLU A 442 31.60 24.86 -28.04
N GLN A 443 30.48 25.54 -27.78
CA GLN A 443 30.41 26.64 -26.83
C GLN A 443 30.68 26.16 -25.39
N PHE A 444 30.07 25.08 -24.94
CA PHE A 444 30.33 24.51 -23.61
C PHE A 444 31.81 24.16 -23.44
N ASN A 445 32.40 23.42 -24.39
CA ASN A 445 33.82 23.03 -24.36
C ASN A 445 34.80 24.20 -24.54
N ALA A 446 34.33 25.37 -24.98
CA ALA A 446 35.13 26.60 -25.10
C ALA A 446 35.01 27.51 -23.86
N LEU A 447 33.99 27.28 -23.01
CA LEU A 447 33.74 28.02 -21.78
C LEU A 447 34.20 27.22 -20.54
N ASP A 448 34.15 25.89 -20.60
CA ASP A 448 34.77 24.97 -19.65
C ASP A 448 36.30 25.01 -19.84
N HIS A 449 36.91 26.09 -19.34
CA HIS A 449 38.34 26.35 -19.41
C HIS A 449 39.16 25.32 -18.62
N ASN A 450 38.58 24.72 -17.57
CA ASN A 450 39.26 23.80 -16.67
C ASN A 450 39.14 22.31 -17.06
N ARG A 451 38.07 21.96 -17.81
CA ARG A 451 37.68 20.64 -18.34
C ARG A 451 37.15 19.62 -17.32
N ASP A 452 36.44 20.07 -16.29
CA ASP A 452 35.74 19.18 -15.35
C ASP A 452 34.33 18.76 -15.80
N GLY A 453 33.80 19.35 -16.88
CA GLY A 453 32.47 19.06 -17.41
C GLY A 453 31.34 19.93 -16.84
N LYS A 454 31.67 21.06 -16.19
CA LYS A 454 30.73 22.04 -15.65
C LYS A 454 31.15 23.47 -16.04
N LEU A 455 30.31 24.44 -15.72
CA LEU A 455 30.68 25.86 -15.63
C LEU A 455 30.40 26.31 -14.19
N ASP A 456 31.45 26.69 -13.48
CA ASP A 456 31.43 26.99 -12.05
C ASP A 456 31.62 28.50 -11.78
N THR A 457 31.72 28.91 -10.52
CA THR A 457 31.74 30.34 -10.13
C THR A 457 32.78 31.18 -10.89
N PRO A 458 34.08 30.81 -10.92
CA PRO A 458 35.08 31.29 -11.87
C PRO A 458 34.60 31.50 -13.32
N GLU A 459 34.22 30.45 -14.05
CA GLU A 459 33.88 30.60 -15.48
C GLU A 459 32.59 31.39 -15.69
N LEU A 460 31.60 31.24 -14.80
CA LEU A 460 30.35 32.00 -14.82
C LEU A 460 30.54 33.49 -14.50
N ASP A 461 31.49 33.86 -13.63
CA ASP A 461 31.82 35.26 -13.37
C ASP A 461 32.63 35.88 -14.52
N GLU A 462 33.46 35.09 -15.22
CA GLU A 462 34.15 35.50 -16.46
C GLU A 462 33.16 35.70 -17.62
N LEU A 463 32.21 34.77 -17.80
CA LEU A 463 31.04 34.88 -18.69
C LEU A 463 30.15 36.10 -18.37
N ALA A 464 29.97 36.42 -17.09
CA ALA A 464 29.21 37.59 -16.65
C ALA A 464 29.97 38.92 -16.81
N GLY A 465 31.17 38.90 -17.42
CA GLY A 465 31.97 40.09 -17.71
C GLY A 465 32.74 40.67 -16.52
N ASN A 466 32.79 39.95 -15.38
CA ASN A 466 33.54 40.38 -14.18
C ASN A 466 35.01 39.94 -14.26
N ALA A 467 35.69 40.30 -15.34
CA ALA A 467 37.11 40.01 -15.53
C ALA A 467 37.98 40.64 -14.41
N PRO A 468 39.05 39.97 -13.92
CA PRO A 468 40.00 40.56 -12.99
C PRO A 468 40.65 41.84 -13.55
N VAL A 469 40.87 42.84 -12.69
CA VAL A 469 41.39 44.14 -13.13
C VAL A 469 42.89 44.06 -13.45
N THR A 470 43.22 43.88 -14.74
CA THR A 470 44.53 44.19 -15.33
C THR A 470 44.44 45.09 -16.57
N GLY A 471 43.52 46.07 -16.54
CA GLY A 471 43.68 47.36 -17.24
C GLY A 471 42.96 47.60 -18.58
N ALA A 472 41.86 48.39 -18.50
CA ALA A 472 41.50 49.54 -19.38
C ALA A 472 41.32 49.38 -20.93
N PRO A 473 40.57 50.28 -21.62
CA PRO A 473 39.30 50.93 -21.22
C PRO A 473 38.24 51.16 -22.35
N GLN A 474 36.93 51.14 -22.00
CA GLN A 474 35.83 51.95 -22.61
C GLN A 474 35.39 51.69 -24.10
N PRO A 475 34.24 52.25 -24.59
CA PRO A 475 32.90 52.39 -23.97
C PRO A 475 31.66 52.23 -24.92
N ARG A 476 30.43 52.23 -24.34
CA ARG A 476 29.13 52.74 -24.92
C ARG A 476 28.44 51.87 -26.00
N GLY A 477 27.11 51.70 -26.02
CA GLY A 477 26.03 52.08 -25.07
C GLY A 477 24.60 51.90 -25.65
N GLU A 478 23.60 52.44 -24.93
CA GLU A 478 22.18 52.69 -25.30
C GLU A 478 21.12 51.56 -25.19
N GLU A 479 20.02 51.93 -24.53
CA GLU A 479 18.71 51.28 -24.26
C GLU A 479 17.63 51.88 -25.22
N PRO A 480 16.31 51.59 -25.13
CA PRO A 480 15.52 50.35 -24.89
C PRO A 480 14.38 50.26 -25.98
N PRO A 481 13.05 50.13 -25.73
CA PRO A 481 12.22 49.29 -24.83
C PRO A 481 11.05 48.53 -25.55
N ALA A 482 10.14 47.91 -24.76
CA ALA A 482 8.66 47.83 -24.97
C ALA A 482 8.08 46.79 -25.98
N ARG A 483 6.83 46.25 -25.84
CA ARG A 483 5.72 46.43 -24.86
C ARG A 483 4.69 45.27 -24.88
N GLU A 484 3.93 45.10 -23.78
CA GLU A 484 2.46 44.83 -23.60
C GLU A 484 1.62 43.99 -24.61
N GLU A 485 0.47 43.36 -24.28
CA GLU A 485 -0.18 42.80 -23.05
C GLU A 485 -1.53 42.10 -23.45
N MET A 486 -2.38 41.70 -22.49
CA MET A 486 -3.84 41.35 -22.61
C MET A 486 -4.18 39.93 -23.15
N LYS A 487 -4.81 38.99 -22.41
CA LYS A 487 -6.20 38.86 -21.82
C LYS A 487 -7.25 38.25 -22.79
N LYS A 488 -8.28 37.47 -22.39
CA LYS A 488 -8.62 36.72 -21.14
C LYS A 488 -9.96 35.92 -21.35
N GLY A 489 -10.10 34.71 -20.78
CA GLY A 489 -11.38 33.98 -20.60
C GLY A 489 -11.94 33.26 -21.85
N GLY A 490 -12.92 32.35 -21.74
CA GLY A 490 -13.64 31.77 -20.59
C GLY A 490 -14.53 30.58 -21.02
N GLY A 491 -14.93 29.68 -20.09
CA GLY A 491 -15.57 28.38 -20.42
C GLY A 491 -17.11 28.29 -20.31
N GLY A 492 -17.65 27.09 -20.56
CA GLY A 492 -19.07 26.72 -20.46
C GLY A 492 -19.28 25.20 -20.64
N GLU A 493 -20.37 24.62 -20.11
CA GLU A 493 -20.49 23.19 -19.78
C GLU A 493 -21.95 22.64 -19.87
N ARG A 494 -22.13 21.29 -19.89
CA ARG A 494 -23.39 20.50 -19.70
C ARG A 494 -24.31 20.39 -20.94
N GLY A 495 -25.13 19.35 -21.14
CA GLY A 495 -25.44 18.10 -20.40
C GLY A 495 -26.87 17.61 -20.75
N GLY A 496 -27.37 16.39 -20.49
CA GLY A 496 -26.84 15.16 -19.85
C GLY A 496 -27.99 14.22 -19.39
N LYS A 497 -27.66 13.07 -18.76
CA LYS A 497 -28.51 12.10 -18.00
C LYS A 497 -29.19 10.89 -18.71
N GLY A 498 -29.06 9.75 -18.03
CA GLY A 498 -29.92 8.55 -18.05
C GLY A 498 -29.88 7.86 -16.66
N GLN A 499 -30.91 7.10 -16.27
CA GLN A 499 -31.10 6.47 -14.95
C GLN A 499 -31.11 4.93 -15.08
N ALA A 500 -30.91 4.09 -14.05
CA ALA A 500 -30.32 4.20 -12.70
C ALA A 500 -30.20 2.76 -12.10
N PHE A 501 -29.50 2.60 -10.97
CA PHE A 501 -29.68 1.49 -10.02
C PHE A 501 -29.55 2.04 -8.59
N VAL A 502 -30.13 1.35 -7.59
CA VAL A 502 -30.27 1.84 -6.21
C VAL A 502 -29.15 1.30 -5.33
N ALA A 503 -28.47 2.18 -4.60
CA ALA A 503 -27.45 1.82 -3.61
C ALA A 503 -28.06 1.59 -2.21
N LEU A 504 -27.40 0.78 -1.39
CA LEU A 504 -27.61 0.70 0.06
C LEU A 504 -26.61 1.62 0.81
N PRO A 505 -26.89 2.05 2.04
CA PRO A 505 -26.31 3.30 2.58
C PRO A 505 -25.03 3.12 3.41
N ASP A 506 -24.15 4.14 3.32
CA ASP A 506 -23.01 4.35 4.22
C ASP A 506 -23.40 4.14 5.70
N GLN A 507 -22.54 3.48 6.47
CA GLN A 507 -22.78 3.15 7.88
C GLN A 507 -22.04 4.09 8.85
N PRO A 508 -22.54 4.23 10.09
CA PRO A 508 -21.91 5.06 11.12
C PRO A 508 -20.49 4.61 11.49
N ARG A 509 -19.59 5.56 11.76
CA ARG A 509 -18.18 5.27 12.07
C ARG A 509 -17.98 5.02 13.57
N SER A 510 -17.67 3.77 13.96
CA SER A 510 -17.22 3.44 15.33
C SER A 510 -15.70 3.53 15.48
N SER A 511 -15.21 3.92 16.66
CA SER A 511 -13.80 3.78 17.06
C SER A 511 -13.36 2.35 17.39
N ASP A 512 -14.30 1.41 17.56
CA ASP A 512 -14.02 0.01 17.98
C ASP A 512 -14.66 -1.07 17.07
N GLY A 513 -15.30 -0.65 15.99
CA GLY A 513 -16.05 -1.51 15.06
C GLY A 513 -17.32 -2.15 15.63
N LYS A 514 -17.77 -1.78 16.83
CA LYS A 514 -18.89 -2.44 17.55
C LYS A 514 -19.93 -1.45 18.09
N PHE A 515 -19.50 -0.30 18.61
CA PHE A 515 -20.39 0.75 19.12
C PHE A 515 -20.94 1.61 17.96
N MET A 516 -22.20 1.44 17.60
CA MET A 516 -22.81 2.05 16.39
C MET A 516 -23.88 3.07 16.76
N LEU A 517 -23.84 4.28 16.20
CA LEU A 517 -24.84 5.35 16.34
C LEU A 517 -25.57 5.60 15.01
N ASN A 518 -26.86 5.27 14.91
CA ASN A 518 -27.68 5.51 13.72
C ASN A 518 -28.84 6.48 14.00
N SER A 519 -29.59 6.82 12.95
CA SER A 519 -30.87 7.52 13.03
C SER A 519 -31.91 6.80 12.17
N PRO A 520 -33.16 6.61 12.65
CA PRO A 520 -34.23 6.00 11.85
C PRO A 520 -34.86 6.94 10.80
N VAL A 521 -34.30 8.14 10.59
CA VAL A 521 -34.81 9.13 9.63
C VAL A 521 -33.75 9.71 8.69
N VAL A 522 -32.46 9.38 8.90
CA VAL A 522 -31.35 9.83 8.06
C VAL A 522 -30.16 8.88 8.19
N GLU A 523 -29.63 8.45 7.06
CA GLU A 523 -28.47 7.55 6.97
C GLU A 523 -27.16 8.36 6.86
N ASP A 524 -26.00 7.72 6.96
CA ASP A 524 -24.73 8.45 6.96
C ASP A 524 -24.50 9.16 5.60
N LEU A 525 -23.99 10.40 5.67
CA LEU A 525 -23.92 11.39 4.58
C LEU A 525 -25.23 11.81 3.90
N GLN A 526 -26.39 11.26 4.28
CA GLN A 526 -27.65 11.64 3.65
C GLN A 526 -28.14 13.03 4.07
N THR A 527 -29.04 13.59 3.26
CA THR A 527 -29.62 14.92 3.54
C THR A 527 -30.50 14.83 4.79
N LEU A 528 -30.20 15.65 5.80
CA LEU A 528 -31.02 15.77 7.00
C LEU A 528 -32.43 16.24 6.60
N PRO A 529 -33.51 15.49 6.93
CA PRO A 529 -34.86 15.90 6.59
C PRO A 529 -35.21 17.29 7.14
N VAL A 530 -35.94 18.08 6.36
CA VAL A 530 -36.23 19.50 6.63
C VAL A 530 -36.91 19.75 8.00
N GLU A 531 -37.61 18.75 8.55
CA GLU A 531 -38.15 18.76 9.92
C GLU A 531 -37.07 19.09 10.98
N PHE A 532 -35.82 18.68 10.76
CA PHE A 532 -34.70 18.87 11.68
C PHE A 532 -33.77 20.04 11.28
N THR A 533 -34.12 20.82 10.25
CA THR A 533 -33.35 22.00 9.81
C THR A 533 -34.07 23.30 10.19
N GLY A 534 -33.35 24.41 10.16
CA GLY A 534 -33.91 25.75 10.37
C GLY A 534 -34.78 26.27 9.22
N ASP A 535 -34.98 25.44 8.19
CA ASP A 535 -35.93 25.67 7.10
C ASP A 535 -37.27 24.92 7.32
N GLY A 536 -37.41 24.16 8.42
CA GLY A 536 -38.63 23.49 8.87
C GLY A 536 -38.83 23.63 10.38
N ASP A 537 -39.31 22.57 11.03
CA ASP A 537 -39.73 22.59 12.46
C ASP A 537 -38.56 22.80 13.44
N GLY A 538 -37.32 22.58 13.01
CA GLY A 538 -36.11 22.89 13.77
C GLY A 538 -35.86 22.03 15.01
N ILE A 539 -36.49 20.86 15.09
CA ILE A 539 -36.43 19.94 16.23
C ILE A 539 -35.25 18.95 16.12
N SER A 540 -34.85 18.31 17.23
CA SER A 540 -33.74 17.35 17.21
C SER A 540 -34.11 16.01 16.55
N PRO A 541 -33.21 15.42 15.73
CA PRO A 541 -33.46 14.14 15.09
C PRO A 541 -33.45 12.99 16.11
N PRO A 542 -34.27 11.94 15.91
CA PRO A 542 -34.16 10.71 16.67
C PRO A 542 -32.82 10.03 16.38
N LEU A 543 -32.22 9.41 17.39
CA LEU A 543 -30.97 8.66 17.31
C LEU A 543 -31.10 7.33 18.04
N ALA A 544 -30.43 6.28 17.59
CA ALA A 544 -30.38 4.98 18.26
C ALA A 544 -28.95 4.42 18.25
N TRP A 545 -28.60 3.58 19.21
CA TRP A 545 -27.27 2.98 19.27
C TRP A 545 -27.22 1.58 19.85
N THR A 546 -26.20 0.83 19.44
CA THR A 546 -25.95 -0.56 19.84
C THR A 546 -24.46 -0.78 20.15
N GLY A 547 -24.13 -1.89 20.82
CA GLY A 547 -22.74 -2.33 21.01
C GLY A 547 -21.87 -1.47 21.94
N ALA A 548 -22.47 -0.71 22.86
CA ALA A 548 -21.72 0.10 23.84
C ALA A 548 -20.75 -0.75 24.69
N PRO A 549 -19.49 -0.31 24.93
CA PRO A 549 -18.50 -1.11 25.64
C PRO A 549 -18.91 -1.52 27.06
N ALA A 550 -18.43 -2.69 27.47
CA ALA A 550 -18.53 -3.15 28.85
C ALA A 550 -17.87 -2.14 29.80
N GLY A 551 -18.59 -1.74 30.85
CA GLY A 551 -18.15 -0.73 31.80
C GLY A 551 -18.83 0.64 31.65
N THR A 552 -19.48 0.93 30.52
CA THR A 552 -20.18 2.21 30.26
C THR A 552 -21.13 2.61 31.40
N LYS A 553 -20.99 3.84 31.91
CA LYS A 553 -21.78 4.44 33.00
C LYS A 553 -22.72 5.56 32.55
N GLY A 554 -22.50 6.09 31.35
CA GLY A 554 -23.39 7.01 30.67
C GLY A 554 -22.85 7.38 29.29
N TYR A 555 -23.55 8.27 28.58
CA TYR A 555 -23.11 8.80 27.30
C TYR A 555 -23.13 10.33 27.28
N ALA A 556 -22.39 10.89 26.33
CA ALA A 556 -22.52 12.28 25.89
C ALA A 556 -22.63 12.33 24.36
N LEU A 557 -23.29 13.36 23.84
CA LEU A 557 -23.53 13.60 22.43
C LEU A 557 -23.03 15.01 22.06
N ILE A 558 -22.34 15.14 20.93
CA ILE A 558 -21.96 16.43 20.34
C ILE A 558 -22.32 16.40 18.85
N MET A 559 -23.06 17.40 18.37
CA MET A 559 -23.22 17.67 16.94
C MET A 559 -22.40 18.92 16.58
N ASP A 560 -21.44 18.81 15.66
CA ASP A 560 -20.67 19.96 15.17
C ASP A 560 -20.38 19.93 13.66
N HIS A 561 -19.93 21.06 13.12
CA HIS A 561 -19.39 21.15 11.77
C HIS A 561 -18.11 21.99 11.74
N VAL A 562 -17.27 21.72 10.75
CA VAL A 562 -16.13 22.57 10.38
C VAL A 562 -16.57 23.51 9.26
N THR A 563 -16.27 24.80 9.41
CA THR A 563 -16.48 25.83 8.39
C THR A 563 -15.35 25.82 7.35
N PRO A 564 -15.53 26.43 6.16
CA PRO A 564 -14.46 26.54 5.16
C PRO A 564 -13.18 27.20 5.69
N ASP A 565 -13.30 28.10 6.68
CA ASP A 565 -12.20 28.82 7.32
C ASP A 565 -11.47 27.98 8.39
N GLY A 566 -11.90 26.73 8.64
CA GLY A 566 -11.33 25.82 9.64
C GLY A 566 -11.95 25.94 11.05
N ASP A 567 -12.66 27.03 11.35
CA ASP A 567 -13.42 27.20 12.60
C ASP A 567 -14.50 26.12 12.75
N ARG A 568 -14.70 25.63 13.98
CA ARG A 568 -15.68 24.59 14.29
C ARG A 568 -16.84 25.15 15.13
N LYS A 569 -18.08 24.88 14.73
CA LYS A 569 -19.30 25.37 15.42
C LYS A 569 -20.24 24.20 15.70
N TRP A 570 -20.76 24.13 16.91
CA TRP A 570 -21.61 23.04 17.41
C TRP A 570 -23.08 23.42 17.49
N TYR A 571 -23.95 22.43 17.31
CA TYR A 571 -25.38 22.58 17.12
C TYR A 571 -26.21 21.81 18.15
N TRP A 572 -25.62 20.78 18.75
CA TRP A 572 -26.26 20.03 19.82
C TRP A 572 -25.20 19.53 20.80
N THR A 573 -25.52 19.58 22.07
CA THR A 573 -24.72 18.98 23.14
C THR A 573 -25.65 18.35 24.16
N VAL A 574 -25.45 17.07 24.46
CA VAL A 574 -26.20 16.33 25.49
C VAL A 574 -25.21 15.57 26.37
N TYR A 575 -25.43 15.51 27.67
CA TYR A 575 -24.56 14.81 28.62
C TYR A 575 -25.38 14.14 29.73
N ASP A 576 -24.73 13.35 30.58
CA ASP A 576 -25.38 12.50 31.59
C ASP A 576 -26.53 11.63 31.03
N ILE A 577 -26.42 11.20 29.76
CA ILE A 577 -27.35 10.25 29.15
C ILE A 577 -27.18 8.90 29.89
N PRO A 578 -28.25 8.26 30.42
CA PRO A 578 -28.13 7.01 31.17
C PRO A 578 -27.51 5.86 30.36
N SER A 579 -26.67 5.02 30.97
CA SER A 579 -26.01 3.90 30.26
C SER A 579 -26.96 2.81 29.75
N ASN A 580 -28.19 2.76 30.27
CA ASN A 580 -29.25 1.87 29.78
C ASN A 580 -30.12 2.50 28.68
N ALA A 581 -29.89 3.76 28.31
CA ALA A 581 -30.48 4.34 27.11
C ALA A 581 -29.80 3.73 25.87
N LEU A 582 -30.63 3.38 24.88
CA LEU A 582 -30.21 2.87 23.56
C LEU A 582 -30.70 3.78 22.43
N SER A 583 -31.33 4.91 22.77
CA SER A 583 -31.85 5.89 21.82
C SER A 583 -32.14 7.23 22.49
N LEU A 584 -32.21 8.27 21.66
CA LEU A 584 -32.85 9.55 21.93
C LEU A 584 -34.05 9.67 20.98
N PRO A 585 -35.28 9.88 21.46
CA PRO A 585 -36.44 10.09 20.59
C PRO A 585 -36.35 11.43 19.84
N LYS A 586 -37.19 11.57 18.81
CA LYS A 586 -37.36 12.85 18.08
C LYS A 586 -37.76 13.95 19.07
N ASN A 587 -37.11 15.12 18.98
CA ASN A 587 -37.30 16.27 19.86
C ASN A 587 -37.11 15.97 21.37
N VAL A 588 -36.13 15.13 21.72
CA VAL A 588 -35.82 14.79 23.13
C VAL A 588 -35.44 16.03 23.94
N THR A 589 -35.95 16.11 25.17
CA THR A 589 -35.62 17.18 26.14
C THR A 589 -35.41 16.68 27.56
N ASP A 590 -35.65 15.39 27.81
CA ASP A 590 -35.79 14.75 29.12
C ASP A 590 -34.83 13.56 29.35
N ILE A 591 -34.16 13.05 28.31
CA ILE A 591 -33.11 12.03 28.43
C ILE A 591 -31.73 12.69 28.42
N GLY A 592 -31.05 12.61 29.56
CA GLY A 592 -29.80 13.34 29.81
C GLY A 592 -30.05 14.81 30.12
N LYS A 593 -29.02 15.64 29.96
CA LYS A 593 -29.03 17.09 30.15
C LYS A 593 -28.59 17.79 28.88
N LEU A 594 -29.30 18.86 28.52
CA LEU A 594 -28.96 19.69 27.36
C LEU A 594 -27.88 20.71 27.73
N GLY A 595 -26.78 20.71 26.98
CA GLY A 595 -25.80 21.80 26.99
C GLY A 595 -26.18 22.94 26.03
N THR A 596 -25.21 23.79 25.69
CA THR A 596 -25.40 24.93 24.78
C THR A 596 -24.94 24.66 23.36
N GLY A 597 -25.61 25.22 22.35
CA GLY A 597 -25.11 25.34 20.98
C GLY A 597 -24.16 26.54 20.76
N PHE A 598 -23.71 26.77 19.53
CA PHE A 598 -22.70 27.80 19.20
C PHE A 598 -23.16 29.25 19.42
N LYS A 599 -24.47 29.53 19.55
CA LYS A 599 -24.98 30.85 19.95
C LYS A 599 -25.08 31.02 21.48
N GLY A 600 -24.84 29.95 22.24
CA GLY A 600 -25.01 29.91 23.70
C GLY A 600 -26.43 29.55 24.16
N GLU A 601 -27.33 29.23 23.24
CA GLU A 601 -28.68 28.77 23.55
C GLU A 601 -28.69 27.29 23.97
N ILE A 602 -29.63 26.89 24.84
CA ILE A 602 -29.69 25.51 25.37
C ILE A 602 -30.43 24.59 24.38
N GLY A 603 -29.86 23.41 24.12
CA GLY A 603 -30.54 22.34 23.38
C GLY A 603 -30.06 22.19 21.94
N TYR A 604 -31.02 22.04 21.02
CA TYR A 604 -30.76 21.83 19.60
C TYR A 604 -30.84 23.16 18.84
N GLU A 605 -29.73 23.58 18.26
CA GLU A 605 -29.69 24.65 17.27
C GLU A 605 -29.72 24.04 15.87
N PRO A 606 -30.86 24.07 15.14
CA PRO A 606 -30.99 23.32 13.90
C PRO A 606 -30.08 23.87 12.77
N PRO A 607 -29.53 23.00 11.90
CA PRO A 607 -28.83 23.38 10.67
C PRO A 607 -29.59 24.41 9.83
N HIS A 608 -29.01 25.61 9.66
CA HIS A 608 -29.60 26.70 8.87
C HIS A 608 -28.56 27.33 7.93
N SER A 609 -28.17 26.57 6.91
CA SER A 609 -27.12 26.96 5.97
C SER A 609 -27.56 28.06 5.02
N LYS A 610 -27.06 29.27 5.25
CA LYS A 610 -27.06 30.34 4.25
C LYS A 610 -25.70 30.38 3.54
N GLY A 611 -25.73 30.67 2.24
CA GLY A 611 -24.57 30.62 1.33
C GLY A 611 -24.54 29.35 0.46
N PRO A 612 -23.75 29.36 -0.63
CA PRO A 612 -23.69 28.26 -1.59
C PRO A 612 -23.02 27.01 -1.02
N GLY A 613 -23.38 25.85 -1.58
CA GLY A 613 -22.82 24.55 -1.23
C GLY A 613 -23.57 23.84 -0.10
N ALA A 614 -23.51 22.51 -0.11
CA ALA A 614 -23.97 21.68 0.99
C ALA A 614 -22.93 21.66 2.12
N LYS A 615 -23.40 21.55 3.37
CA LYS A 615 -22.53 21.45 4.55
C LYS A 615 -22.82 20.15 5.30
N THR A 616 -21.76 19.46 5.70
CA THR A 616 -21.83 18.22 6.47
C THR A 616 -21.71 18.53 7.97
N TYR A 617 -22.59 17.93 8.75
CA TYR A 617 -22.69 18.05 10.19
C TYR A 617 -22.43 16.67 10.79
N VAL A 618 -21.54 16.58 11.79
CA VAL A 618 -21.15 15.32 12.42
C VAL A 618 -21.77 15.25 13.81
N ILE A 619 -22.58 14.22 14.05
CA ILE A 619 -23.19 13.86 15.32
C ILE A 619 -22.36 12.72 15.91
N THR A 620 -21.64 12.95 17.00
CA THR A 620 -20.83 11.92 17.69
C THR A 620 -21.41 11.61 19.07
N LEU A 621 -21.61 10.33 19.35
CA LEU A 621 -21.96 9.78 20.66
C LEU A 621 -20.71 9.15 21.30
N TYR A 622 -20.48 9.45 22.57
CA TYR A 622 -19.36 8.96 23.37
C TYR A 622 -19.87 8.07 24.50
N ALA A 623 -19.36 6.84 24.61
CA ALA A 623 -19.60 5.96 25.75
C ALA A 623 -18.57 6.25 26.85
N LEU A 624 -19.02 6.49 28.09
CA LEU A 624 -18.18 7.03 29.16
C LEU A 624 -18.01 6.06 30.34
N SER A 625 -16.81 6.00 30.91
CA SER A 625 -16.45 5.17 32.08
C SER A 625 -16.91 5.74 33.42
N GLU A 626 -17.21 7.05 33.50
CA GLU A 626 -17.79 7.73 34.66
C GLU A 626 -18.62 8.96 34.22
N PRO A 627 -19.52 9.49 35.08
CA PRO A 627 -20.26 10.72 34.80
C PRO A 627 -19.36 11.96 34.62
N LEU A 628 -19.84 12.96 33.88
CA LEU A 628 -19.08 14.18 33.63
C LEU A 628 -19.20 15.17 34.79
N LYS A 629 -18.14 15.97 34.98
CA LYS A 629 -18.10 17.07 35.96
C LYS A 629 -17.96 18.36 35.18
N VAL A 630 -19.10 19.02 35.00
CA VAL A 630 -19.29 20.21 34.18
C VAL A 630 -20.26 21.18 34.87
N THR A 631 -20.34 22.40 34.37
CA THR A 631 -21.39 23.37 34.70
C THR A 631 -22.78 22.88 34.27
N ASP A 632 -23.84 23.56 34.69
CA ASP A 632 -25.22 23.18 34.34
C ASP A 632 -25.56 23.35 32.83
N LYS A 633 -24.71 24.03 32.05
CA LYS A 633 -24.97 24.42 30.66
C LYS A 633 -23.68 24.40 29.81
N PRO A 634 -22.99 23.24 29.70
CA PRO A 634 -21.68 23.19 29.08
C PRO A 634 -21.74 23.40 27.57
N GLY A 635 -20.72 24.06 27.03
CA GLY A 635 -20.46 24.09 25.59
C GLY A 635 -19.58 22.90 25.15
N ARG A 636 -19.36 22.79 23.83
CA ARG A 636 -18.51 21.77 23.19
C ARG A 636 -17.17 21.55 23.89
N GLU A 637 -16.40 22.63 24.08
CA GLU A 637 -15.03 22.53 24.62
C GLU A 637 -15.01 22.11 26.10
N GLU A 638 -16.04 22.45 26.87
CA GLU A 638 -16.18 22.01 28.26
C GLU A 638 -16.48 20.51 28.33
N LEU A 639 -17.39 20.00 27.49
CA LEU A 639 -17.66 18.56 27.40
C LEU A 639 -16.42 17.78 26.95
N ILE A 640 -15.70 18.24 25.92
CA ILE A 640 -14.47 17.59 25.44
C ILE A 640 -13.40 17.57 26.54
N THR A 641 -13.23 18.67 27.26
CA THR A 641 -12.31 18.75 28.41
C THR A 641 -12.71 17.77 29.51
N ALA A 642 -14.00 17.69 29.83
CA ALA A 642 -14.53 16.82 30.89
C ALA A 642 -14.52 15.33 30.53
N MET A 643 -14.58 14.98 29.23
CA MET A 643 -14.52 13.61 28.70
C MET A 643 -13.08 13.05 28.62
N ASN A 644 -12.05 13.89 28.75
CA ASN A 644 -10.65 13.46 28.61
C ASN A 644 -10.30 12.35 29.63
N GLY A 645 -9.76 11.23 29.13
CA GLY A 645 -9.46 10.03 29.93
C GLY A 645 -10.66 9.17 30.31
N LYS A 646 -11.87 9.44 29.79
CA LYS A 646 -13.13 8.77 30.19
C LYS A 646 -13.91 8.10 29.06
N VAL A 647 -13.58 8.39 27.81
CA VAL A 647 -14.21 7.76 26.64
C VAL A 647 -13.75 6.32 26.54
N LEU A 648 -14.69 5.37 26.52
CA LEU A 648 -14.45 3.94 26.27
C LEU A 648 -14.53 3.61 24.77
N ALA A 649 -15.49 4.21 24.07
CA ALA A 649 -15.62 4.21 22.61
C ALA A 649 -16.43 5.43 22.16
N ASN A 650 -16.37 5.77 20.89
CA ASN A 650 -17.24 6.76 20.27
C ASN A 650 -17.74 6.30 18.90
N SER A 651 -18.89 6.83 18.49
CA SER A 651 -19.54 6.49 17.24
C SER A 651 -20.14 7.74 16.59
N SER A 652 -20.02 7.88 15.27
CA SER A 652 -20.41 9.10 14.56
C SER A 652 -21.33 8.85 13.37
N LEU A 653 -22.39 9.66 13.28
CA LEU A 653 -23.33 9.79 12.17
C LEU A 653 -23.17 11.17 11.53
N ARG A 654 -23.16 11.25 10.21
CA ARG A 654 -22.91 12.46 9.42
C ARG A 654 -24.14 12.79 8.60
N VAL A 655 -24.57 14.04 8.59
CA VAL A 655 -25.79 14.47 7.89
C VAL A 655 -25.55 15.76 7.11
N VAL A 656 -26.19 15.92 5.97
CA VAL A 656 -25.93 17.00 5.00
C VAL A 656 -27.10 17.97 4.91
N HIS A 657 -26.83 19.28 4.76
CA HIS A 657 -27.86 20.32 4.59
C HIS A 657 -27.43 21.40 3.59
N SER A 658 -28.37 21.89 2.76
CA SER A 658 -28.16 22.93 1.74
C SER A 658 -29.43 23.73 1.46
N SER A 659 -29.30 25.01 1.06
CA SER A 659 -30.42 25.89 0.71
C SER A 659 -30.73 25.88 -0.80
N ARG A 660 -32.02 25.98 -1.18
CA ARG A 660 -32.49 26.01 -2.58
C ARG A 660 -32.58 27.42 -3.17
N GLU A 661 -32.30 27.54 -4.47
CA GLU A 661 -32.72 28.65 -5.36
C GLU A 661 -33.58 28.13 -6.53
N SER A 662 -34.23 29.03 -7.30
CA SER A 662 -35.34 28.70 -8.23
C SER A 662 -35.01 28.95 -9.73
N PRO A 663 -35.73 28.32 -10.71
CA PRO A 663 -35.23 28.19 -12.10
C PRO A 663 -36.06 28.86 -13.25
N ASP A 664 -35.39 29.25 -14.35
CA ASP A 664 -35.86 29.39 -15.77
C ASP A 664 -34.64 29.73 -16.70
N SER A 665 -34.60 29.85 -18.05
CA SER A 665 -35.57 29.66 -19.16
C SER A 665 -34.91 29.39 -20.56
N GLY A 666 -34.76 28.14 -21.01
CA GLY A 666 -34.46 27.76 -22.43
C GLY A 666 -33.11 28.20 -23.06
N GLY A 667 -32.76 27.89 -24.33
CA GLY A 667 -33.23 26.80 -25.22
C GLY A 667 -33.54 27.15 -26.69
N ASN A 668 -32.65 26.85 -27.68
CA ASN A 668 -33.02 26.69 -29.11
C ASN A 668 -31.97 25.87 -29.94
N THR A 669 -32.23 25.62 -31.25
CA THR A 669 -31.68 24.50 -32.07
C THR A 669 -31.15 24.88 -33.48
N SER A 670 -30.41 23.98 -34.16
CA SER A 670 -30.25 23.92 -35.64
C SER A 670 -29.69 22.56 -36.13
N VAL A 671 -29.79 22.24 -37.45
CA VAL A 671 -29.49 20.90 -38.05
C VAL A 671 -28.94 21.01 -39.50
N VAL A 672 -27.96 20.18 -39.91
CA VAL A 672 -27.56 19.92 -41.33
C VAL A 672 -27.15 18.44 -41.52
N LYS A 673 -27.08 17.91 -42.76
CA LYS A 673 -26.92 16.48 -43.15
C LYS A 673 -25.78 16.20 -44.17
N ASN A 674 -25.27 14.96 -44.10
CA ASN A 674 -24.80 14.00 -45.14
C ASN A 674 -23.90 14.40 -46.34
N GLY A 675 -22.97 13.49 -46.67
CA GLY A 675 -22.29 13.30 -47.97
C GLY A 675 -21.62 11.91 -48.05
N GLU A 676 -21.53 11.26 -49.22
CA GLU A 676 -21.23 9.81 -49.39
C GLU A 676 -20.61 9.48 -50.78
N GLN A 677 -19.98 8.28 -50.95
CA GLN A 677 -19.32 7.64 -52.14
C GLN A 677 -17.75 7.63 -52.12
N ASP A 678 -16.94 6.59 -52.46
CA ASP A 678 -16.99 5.27 -53.18
C ASP A 678 -16.42 5.33 -54.65
N SER A 679 -15.63 4.39 -55.24
CA SER A 679 -15.29 2.97 -54.92
C SER A 679 -13.94 2.42 -55.49
N SER A 680 -13.43 1.29 -54.93
CA SER A 680 -12.59 0.22 -55.56
C SER A 680 -11.13 0.56 -56.06
N SER A 681 -10.22 -0.35 -56.50
CA SER A 681 -10.24 -1.82 -56.78
C SER A 681 -8.86 -2.58 -56.72
N THR A 682 -8.76 -3.65 -55.91
CA THR A 682 -8.14 -5.00 -56.14
C THR A 682 -6.71 -5.31 -56.71
N ARG A 683 -5.90 -6.06 -55.90
CA ARG A 683 -5.19 -7.38 -56.18
C ARG A 683 -3.94 -7.41 -57.13
N ASN A 684 -3.01 -8.41 -57.14
CA ASN A 684 -2.98 -9.82 -56.62
C ASN A 684 -1.55 -10.48 -56.51
N PHE A 685 -1.39 -11.49 -55.61
CA PHE A 685 -0.43 -12.65 -55.58
C PHE A 685 1.12 -12.54 -55.36
N ALA A 686 1.73 -13.70 -55.00
CA ALA A 686 3.09 -13.96 -54.42
C ALA A 686 3.84 -15.12 -55.19
N PRO A 687 4.87 -15.91 -54.74
CA PRO A 687 5.56 -16.03 -53.41
C PRO A 687 7.12 -16.33 -53.36
N ALA A 688 7.66 -16.39 -52.13
CA ALA A 688 8.77 -17.23 -51.58
C ALA A 688 10.25 -17.19 -52.09
N THR A 689 11.23 -17.09 -51.14
CA THR A 689 12.46 -17.93 -51.00
C THR A 689 13.38 -17.49 -49.83
N SER A 690 14.24 -18.41 -49.33
CA SER A 690 15.32 -18.23 -48.32
C SER A 690 16.51 -19.16 -48.68
N PRO A 691 17.67 -19.20 -47.97
CA PRO A 691 18.43 -18.21 -47.16
C PRO A 691 19.81 -17.89 -47.85
N PRO A 692 20.90 -17.35 -47.22
CA PRO A 692 21.80 -18.16 -46.33
C PRO A 692 22.65 -17.41 -45.25
N ASN A 693 23.37 -18.19 -44.42
CA ASN A 693 24.51 -17.84 -43.53
C ASN A 693 25.84 -18.39 -44.13
N PRO A 694 27.06 -18.32 -43.51
CA PRO A 694 27.51 -17.69 -42.25
C PRO A 694 28.46 -16.48 -42.54
N PRO A 695 29.80 -16.38 -42.25
CA PRO A 695 30.84 -17.29 -41.70
C PRO A 695 31.35 -16.96 -40.28
N THR A 696 32.40 -17.64 -39.78
CA THR A 696 33.08 -17.39 -38.48
C THR A 696 34.59 -17.69 -38.52
N THR A 697 35.45 -16.72 -38.12
CA THR A 697 36.87 -16.80 -37.65
C THR A 697 37.37 -15.35 -37.38
N GLU A 698 38.48 -15.01 -36.71
CA GLU A 698 39.63 -15.74 -36.11
C GLU A 698 40.24 -14.96 -34.90
N GLN A 699 41.19 -15.54 -34.17
CA GLN A 699 41.97 -14.85 -33.11
C GLN A 699 43.24 -14.17 -33.63
N PRO A 700 43.70 -13.08 -33.00
CA PRO A 700 45.12 -12.69 -32.99
C PRO A 700 45.77 -12.85 -31.60
N LYS A 701 46.95 -13.49 -31.54
CA LYS A 701 47.73 -13.67 -30.30
C LYS A 701 48.81 -12.59 -30.10
N GLY A 702 48.63 -11.80 -29.04
CA GLY A 702 49.65 -11.57 -28.00
C GLY A 702 50.84 -10.63 -28.25
N ARG A 703 51.24 -9.95 -27.16
CA ARG A 703 52.67 -9.65 -26.88
C ARG A 703 52.91 -9.59 -25.36
N ASN A 704 54.16 -9.81 -24.98
CA ASN A 704 54.58 -10.14 -23.61
C ASN A 704 55.35 -8.96 -22.98
N GLY A 705 55.27 -8.75 -21.66
CA GLY A 705 56.21 -7.89 -20.94
C GLY A 705 55.66 -7.09 -19.75
N GLY A 706 55.83 -7.60 -18.52
CA GLY A 706 55.53 -6.82 -17.30
C GLY A 706 55.66 -7.60 -16.00
N LYS A 707 56.86 -7.66 -15.41
CA LYS A 707 57.04 -8.15 -14.02
C LYS A 707 56.67 -7.04 -13.02
N GLY A 708 55.40 -6.97 -12.64
CA GLY A 708 54.94 -6.21 -11.46
C GLY A 708 55.13 -7.02 -10.18
N LYS A 709 55.46 -6.37 -9.06
CA LYS A 709 55.39 -7.01 -7.73
C LYS A 709 53.94 -7.05 -7.25
N GLY A 710 53.56 -8.07 -6.48
CA GLY A 710 52.20 -8.20 -5.97
C GLY A 710 51.79 -7.05 -5.04
N GLY A 711 50.67 -6.42 -5.35
CA GLY A 711 49.82 -5.77 -4.35
C GLY A 711 48.90 -6.80 -3.69
N PRO A 712 48.07 -6.39 -2.72
CA PRO A 712 46.97 -7.24 -2.24
C PRO A 712 46.01 -7.57 -3.41
N PRO A 713 45.31 -8.72 -3.37
CA PRO A 713 44.32 -9.04 -4.40
C PRO A 713 43.26 -7.95 -4.46
N GLY A 714 42.98 -7.44 -5.66
CA GLY A 714 41.90 -6.47 -5.87
C GLY A 714 40.54 -7.09 -5.50
N LEU A 715 39.56 -6.24 -5.23
CA LEU A 715 38.19 -6.69 -4.99
C LEU A 715 37.61 -7.24 -6.29
N VAL A 716 37.31 -8.55 -6.30
CA VAL A 716 36.67 -9.27 -7.39
C VAL A 716 35.25 -9.60 -6.94
N LYS A 717 34.26 -9.15 -7.72
CA LYS A 717 32.85 -9.51 -7.54
C LYS A 717 32.52 -10.88 -8.18
N PRO A 718 31.50 -11.59 -7.68
CA PRO A 718 30.82 -12.60 -8.48
C PRO A 718 30.12 -11.92 -9.66
N SER A 719 29.87 -12.65 -10.74
CA SER A 719 29.10 -12.21 -11.89
C SER A 719 28.13 -13.32 -12.31
N ILE A 720 27.26 -13.07 -13.29
CA ILE A 720 26.36 -14.09 -13.83
C ILE A 720 27.11 -15.29 -14.48
N ALA A 721 28.42 -15.19 -14.71
CA ALA A 721 29.25 -16.30 -15.17
C ALA A 721 29.68 -17.27 -14.05
N ASP A 722 29.38 -16.94 -12.79
CA ASP A 722 29.66 -17.76 -11.61
C ASP A 722 28.41 -18.50 -11.09
N THR A 723 27.22 -18.08 -11.50
CA THR A 723 25.97 -18.74 -11.14
C THR A 723 25.81 -20.06 -11.90
N ILE A 724 25.24 -21.05 -11.23
CA ILE A 724 24.83 -22.33 -11.81
C ILE A 724 23.30 -22.37 -11.86
N LYS A 725 22.73 -22.78 -12.99
CA LYS A 725 21.28 -22.98 -13.09
C LYS A 725 20.85 -24.06 -12.11
N LEU A 726 19.74 -23.85 -11.44
CA LEU A 726 19.07 -24.78 -10.55
C LEU A 726 17.65 -25.02 -11.07
N ASN A 727 17.32 -26.28 -11.33
CA ASN A 727 15.97 -26.74 -11.66
C ASN A 727 15.42 -27.51 -10.44
N VAL A 728 14.19 -27.21 -10.03
CA VAL A 728 13.50 -27.90 -8.93
C VAL A 728 12.07 -28.21 -9.33
N TYR A 729 11.63 -29.44 -9.11
CA TYR A 729 10.24 -29.87 -9.17
C TYR A 729 9.88 -30.48 -7.81
N ALA A 730 8.71 -30.11 -7.32
CA ALA A 730 7.99 -30.87 -6.31
C ALA A 730 6.62 -31.17 -6.87
N ASP A 731 5.99 -32.25 -6.41
CA ASP A 731 4.54 -32.27 -6.51
C ASP A 731 3.96 -31.23 -5.56
N ASN A 732 3.06 -30.44 -6.12
CA ASN A 732 2.33 -29.29 -5.59
C ASN A 732 3.16 -28.14 -4.98
N TRP A 733 4.06 -28.35 -3.99
CA TRP A 733 4.78 -27.24 -3.35
C TRP A 733 6.12 -27.58 -2.66
N PHE A 734 7.08 -26.65 -2.69
CA PHE A 734 8.30 -26.70 -1.87
C PHE A 734 8.84 -25.33 -1.42
N MET A 735 9.77 -25.37 -0.46
CA MET A 735 10.65 -24.27 -0.06
C MET A 735 12.08 -24.77 0.20
N LEU A 736 13.06 -24.18 -0.49
CA LEU A 736 14.47 -24.60 -0.56
C LEU A 736 15.41 -23.54 0.04
N TYR A 737 16.23 -23.97 0.99
CA TYR A 737 17.34 -23.23 1.57
C TYR A 737 18.69 -23.84 1.16
N VAL A 738 19.70 -22.98 0.95
CA VAL A 738 21.11 -23.39 0.86
C VAL A 738 21.94 -22.51 1.79
N ASN A 739 22.80 -23.13 2.60
CA ASN A 739 23.61 -22.48 3.64
C ASN A 739 22.79 -21.61 4.61
N GLY A 740 21.56 -22.03 4.92
CA GLY A 740 20.62 -21.30 5.77
C GLY A 740 19.97 -20.07 5.13
N ARG A 741 20.34 -19.70 3.90
CA ARG A 741 19.66 -18.66 3.10
C ARG A 741 18.54 -19.30 2.27
N LEU A 742 17.41 -18.62 2.15
CA LEU A 742 16.34 -19.02 1.25
C LEU A 742 16.81 -18.82 -0.22
N VAL A 743 16.65 -19.83 -1.07
CA VAL A 743 17.11 -19.81 -2.47
C VAL A 743 15.95 -19.91 -3.46
N ALA A 744 14.95 -20.74 -3.15
CA ALA A 744 13.74 -20.85 -3.95
C ALA A 744 12.54 -21.23 -3.07
N VAL A 745 11.35 -20.82 -3.51
CA VAL A 745 10.05 -21.31 -3.04
C VAL A 745 9.27 -21.62 -4.31
N ASP A 746 8.37 -22.61 -4.29
CA ASP A 746 7.39 -22.68 -5.36
C ASP A 746 6.47 -21.45 -5.28
N PRO A 747 6.44 -20.59 -6.32
CA PRO A 747 5.69 -19.34 -6.27
C PRO A 747 4.17 -19.57 -6.27
N ILE A 748 3.69 -20.77 -6.60
CA ILE A 748 2.25 -21.07 -6.66
C ILE A 748 1.88 -22.09 -5.58
N GLN A 749 1.05 -21.69 -4.61
CA GLN A 749 0.59 -22.59 -3.55
C GLN A 749 -0.43 -23.65 -3.99
N PHE A 750 -0.91 -23.60 -5.24
CA PHE A 750 -2.01 -24.44 -5.73
C PHE A 750 -2.02 -24.60 -7.26
N THR A 751 -0.92 -25.09 -7.84
CA THR A 751 -0.91 -25.72 -9.18
C THR A 751 -0.39 -27.14 -8.99
N PRO A 752 -0.99 -28.18 -9.59
CA PRO A 752 -0.59 -29.56 -9.31
C PRO A 752 0.91 -29.82 -9.49
N HIS A 753 1.52 -29.37 -10.58
CA HIS A 753 2.92 -29.68 -10.91
C HIS A 753 3.63 -28.43 -11.49
N ASN A 754 4.88 -28.17 -11.09
CA ASN A 754 5.64 -26.98 -11.48
C ASN A 754 7.16 -27.27 -11.57
N VAL A 755 7.90 -26.47 -12.34
CA VAL A 755 9.38 -26.47 -12.33
C VAL A 755 9.90 -25.06 -12.10
N VAL A 756 10.48 -24.84 -10.92
CA VAL A 756 11.18 -23.59 -10.60
C VAL A 756 12.60 -23.65 -11.17
N SER A 757 12.94 -22.65 -11.98
CA SER A 757 14.28 -22.42 -12.53
C SER A 757 14.88 -21.13 -11.95
N VAL A 758 16.05 -21.20 -11.32
CA VAL A 758 16.80 -20.02 -10.83
C VAL A 758 18.28 -20.11 -11.15
N ASP A 759 18.96 -18.98 -11.31
CA ASP A 759 20.42 -18.91 -11.37
C ASP A 759 20.98 -18.67 -9.97
N PHE A 760 21.74 -19.64 -9.46
CA PHE A 760 22.20 -19.69 -8.06
C PHE A 760 23.71 -19.52 -7.96
N LEU A 761 24.19 -18.64 -7.08
CA LEU A 761 25.62 -18.44 -6.82
C LEU A 761 26.10 -19.43 -5.72
N PRO A 762 26.96 -20.42 -6.03
CA PRO A 762 27.25 -21.49 -5.09
C PRO A 762 28.39 -21.14 -4.13
N GLU A 763 28.22 -21.49 -2.84
CA GLU A 763 29.24 -21.36 -1.79
C GLU A 763 29.43 -22.72 -1.11
N TYR A 764 30.56 -23.40 -1.35
CA TYR A 764 30.81 -24.75 -0.82
C TYR A 764 31.59 -24.72 0.51
N PRO A 765 31.33 -25.65 1.44
CA PRO A 765 30.35 -26.75 1.35
C PRO A 765 28.91 -26.26 1.44
N MET A 766 28.04 -26.79 0.57
CA MET A 766 26.63 -26.41 0.54
C MET A 766 25.84 -27.32 1.48
N THR A 767 25.23 -26.76 2.52
CA THR A 767 24.19 -27.45 3.31
C THR A 767 22.84 -27.09 2.71
N ILE A 768 22.14 -28.07 2.15
CA ILE A 768 20.87 -27.89 1.45
C ILE A 768 19.76 -28.42 2.36
N ALA A 769 18.68 -27.65 2.50
CA ALA A 769 17.51 -28.05 3.27
C ALA A 769 16.22 -27.67 2.52
N VAL A 770 15.27 -28.59 2.43
CA VAL A 770 14.00 -28.43 1.71
C VAL A 770 12.83 -28.82 2.60
N LEU A 771 11.74 -28.06 2.52
CA LEU A 771 10.41 -28.47 2.95
C LEU A 771 9.57 -28.70 1.69
N ALA A 772 9.13 -29.93 1.44
CA ALA A 772 8.21 -30.28 0.35
C ALA A 772 6.85 -30.68 0.93
N LYS A 773 5.77 -30.51 0.16
CA LYS A 773 4.40 -30.80 0.59
C LYS A 773 3.52 -31.30 -0.55
N ASP A 774 2.82 -32.39 -0.27
CA ASP A 774 1.65 -32.84 -1.02
C ASP A 774 0.40 -32.05 -0.60
N ASN A 775 -0.60 -31.98 -1.47
CA ASN A 775 -1.87 -31.26 -1.34
C ASN A 775 -2.94 -32.04 -0.55
N ALA A 776 -2.54 -32.62 0.57
CA ALA A 776 -3.45 -33.34 1.46
C ALA A 776 -4.22 -32.40 2.42
N ASP A 777 -5.53 -32.59 2.58
CA ASP A 777 -6.33 -31.86 3.59
C ASP A 777 -5.78 -32.15 5.01
N PRO A 778 -5.50 -31.14 5.84
CA PRO A 778 -4.76 -31.30 7.10
C PRO A 778 -5.51 -32.08 8.20
N LYS A 779 -6.77 -32.49 7.96
CA LYS A 779 -7.59 -33.29 8.89
C LYS A 779 -7.84 -34.71 8.38
N THR A 780 -7.86 -34.93 7.07
CA THR A 780 -8.11 -36.26 6.49
C THR A 780 -6.86 -36.91 5.91
N GLY A 781 -5.88 -36.12 5.46
CA GLY A 781 -4.77 -36.62 4.64
C GLY A 781 -5.18 -36.93 3.20
N LEU A 782 -6.43 -36.63 2.80
CA LEU A 782 -6.94 -36.92 1.48
C LEU A 782 -6.72 -35.77 0.51
N GLU A 783 -6.42 -36.13 -0.72
CA GLU A 783 -6.22 -35.26 -1.86
C GLU A 783 -7.52 -35.13 -2.67
N TYR A 784 -7.74 -33.95 -3.26
CA TYR A 784 -8.79 -33.66 -4.27
C TYR A 784 -10.18 -34.31 -4.01
N GLY A 785 -10.57 -34.47 -2.73
CA GLY A 785 -11.82 -35.10 -2.29
C GLY A 785 -11.61 -36.40 -1.52
N THR A 786 -11.34 -37.50 -2.24
CA THR A 786 -11.15 -38.85 -1.65
C THR A 786 -9.96 -39.60 -2.26
N SER A 787 -9.05 -38.90 -2.94
CA SER A 787 -7.81 -39.49 -3.42
C SER A 787 -6.80 -39.61 -2.27
N ILE A 788 -5.83 -40.48 -2.47
CA ILE A 788 -4.58 -40.54 -1.73
C ILE A 788 -3.51 -39.92 -2.64
N GLY A 789 -2.48 -39.29 -2.08
CA GLY A 789 -1.48 -38.51 -2.84
C GLY A 789 -0.51 -39.36 -3.67
N ASP A 790 0.27 -38.67 -4.50
CA ASP A 790 1.32 -39.20 -5.37
C ASP A 790 2.63 -38.39 -5.30
N GLY A 791 2.83 -37.66 -4.19
CA GLY A 791 3.89 -36.68 -3.99
C GLY A 791 5.33 -37.11 -4.23
N GLY A 792 6.16 -36.14 -4.63
CA GLY A 792 7.59 -36.39 -4.89
C GLY A 792 8.42 -35.11 -4.98
N PHE A 793 9.74 -35.25 -4.86
CA PHE A 793 10.69 -34.13 -4.98
C PHE A 793 11.89 -34.50 -5.85
N ILE A 794 12.28 -33.63 -6.80
CA ILE A 794 13.47 -33.80 -7.64
C ILE A 794 14.15 -32.45 -7.91
N LEU A 795 15.49 -32.44 -7.83
CA LEU A 795 16.28 -31.22 -8.01
C LEU A 795 17.59 -31.53 -8.75
N LYS A 796 18.02 -30.58 -9.60
CA LYS A 796 19.30 -30.61 -10.30
C LYS A 796 19.93 -29.21 -10.33
N PHE A 797 21.18 -29.12 -9.89
CA PHE A 797 22.07 -27.98 -10.15
C PHE A 797 22.95 -28.26 -11.38
N GLY A 798 23.27 -27.22 -12.14
CA GLY A 798 24.15 -27.26 -13.31
C GLY A 798 25.62 -27.60 -13.02
N ASP A 799 26.00 -27.79 -11.75
CA ASP A 799 27.31 -28.31 -11.36
C ASP A 799 27.35 -29.84 -11.23
N GLY A 800 26.21 -30.52 -11.36
CA GLY A 800 26.05 -31.96 -11.18
C GLY A 800 25.47 -32.39 -9.82
N THR A 801 25.17 -31.45 -8.90
CA THR A 801 24.48 -31.77 -7.64
C THR A 801 23.02 -32.14 -7.92
N VAL A 802 22.57 -33.29 -7.41
CA VAL A 802 21.22 -33.84 -7.68
C VAL A 802 20.59 -34.52 -6.46
N THR A 803 19.27 -34.66 -6.45
CA THR A 803 18.52 -35.55 -5.53
C THR A 803 18.80 -37.03 -5.79
N ASN A 804 18.98 -37.79 -4.71
CA ASN A 804 19.23 -39.25 -4.68
C ASN A 804 19.18 -39.77 -3.22
N ALA A 805 19.29 -41.09 -3.02
CA ALA A 805 19.20 -41.78 -1.73
C ALA A 805 20.30 -41.46 -0.69
N THR A 806 21.22 -40.53 -0.96
CA THR A 806 22.16 -40.02 0.07
C THR A 806 21.60 -38.86 0.89
N TRP A 807 20.54 -38.21 0.41
CA TRP A 807 19.84 -37.14 1.14
C TRP A 807 19.15 -37.72 2.38
N LYS A 808 19.02 -36.93 3.44
CA LYS A 808 18.16 -37.20 4.60
C LYS A 808 16.71 -36.84 4.27
N ALA A 809 15.77 -37.59 4.84
CA ALA A 809 14.34 -37.32 4.77
C ALA A 809 13.67 -37.59 6.12
N LYS A 810 12.68 -36.77 6.49
CA LYS A 810 11.71 -37.07 7.55
C LYS A 810 10.35 -36.45 7.22
N ASN A 811 9.28 -37.24 7.38
CA ASN A 811 7.89 -36.75 7.32
C ASN A 811 7.43 -36.12 8.65
N PHE A 812 6.55 -35.14 8.55
CA PHE A 812 5.89 -34.42 9.64
C PHE A 812 4.36 -34.37 9.53
N PHE A 813 3.77 -34.81 8.41
CA PHE A 813 2.31 -34.95 8.24
C PHE A 813 2.03 -36.27 7.51
N HIS A 814 1.41 -37.24 8.18
CA HIS A 814 1.04 -38.52 7.58
C HIS A 814 -0.48 -38.74 7.61
N GLY A 815 -1.08 -39.08 6.48
CA GLY A 815 -2.44 -39.59 6.40
C GLY A 815 -2.98 -39.74 4.96
N PRO A 816 -4.12 -40.41 4.77
CA PRO A 816 -4.92 -41.10 5.79
C PRO A 816 -4.20 -42.31 6.39
N VAL A 817 -4.18 -42.43 7.72
CA VAL A 817 -3.48 -43.51 8.41
C VAL A 817 -3.96 -44.89 7.93
N ASN A 818 -3.02 -45.72 7.46
CA ASN A 818 -3.26 -47.03 6.83
C ASN A 818 -4.06 -47.00 5.50
N GLY A 819 -4.24 -45.83 4.87
CA GLY A 819 -5.04 -45.69 3.66
C GLY A 819 -6.57 -45.68 3.89
N ASP A 820 -7.04 -45.47 5.13
CA ASP A 820 -8.48 -45.44 5.43
C ASP A 820 -9.14 -44.14 4.89
N THR A 821 -9.78 -44.24 3.73
CA THR A 821 -10.49 -43.13 3.09
C THR A 821 -11.94 -42.97 3.57
N GLU A 822 -12.48 -43.92 4.33
CA GLU A 822 -13.86 -43.88 4.86
C GLU A 822 -13.91 -43.17 6.23
N ASN A 823 -12.94 -43.42 7.09
CA ASN A 823 -12.80 -42.81 8.42
C ASN A 823 -11.41 -42.17 8.59
N PRO A 824 -11.01 -41.25 7.69
CA PRO A 824 -9.63 -40.78 7.60
C PRO A 824 -9.12 -40.16 8.90
N GLN A 825 -7.88 -40.53 9.26
CA GLN A 825 -7.14 -40.04 10.42
C GLN A 825 -5.77 -39.55 9.96
N VAL A 826 -5.22 -38.56 10.67
CA VAL A 826 -3.90 -37.97 10.37
C VAL A 826 -2.98 -38.03 11.59
N LYS A 827 -1.67 -38.04 11.33
CA LYS A 827 -0.62 -37.81 12.33
C LYS A 827 0.14 -36.55 11.91
N HIS A 828 0.33 -35.64 12.86
CA HIS A 828 1.18 -34.46 12.68
C HIS A 828 2.28 -34.47 13.72
N GLU A 829 3.51 -34.15 13.30
CA GLU A 829 4.62 -33.77 14.18
C GLU A 829 4.96 -32.29 13.94
N GLU A 830 5.34 -31.55 14.99
CA GLU A 830 5.73 -30.15 14.82
C GLU A 830 7.05 -30.05 14.04
N LEU A 831 7.09 -29.14 13.05
CA LEU A 831 8.30 -28.85 12.30
C LEU A 831 9.38 -28.27 13.25
N PRO A 832 10.61 -28.81 13.28
CA PRO A 832 11.62 -28.36 14.23
C PRO A 832 12.02 -26.90 14.00
N ALA A 833 12.17 -26.13 15.06
CA ALA A 833 12.70 -24.78 14.95
C ALA A 833 14.08 -24.79 14.27
N ASN A 834 14.29 -23.86 13.33
CA ASN A 834 15.53 -23.71 12.56
C ASN A 834 15.94 -24.94 11.72
N TRP A 835 15.00 -25.76 11.24
CA TRP A 835 15.30 -26.95 10.42
C TRP A 835 16.11 -26.67 9.14
N TRP A 836 16.13 -25.42 8.67
CA TRP A 836 16.90 -24.95 7.51
C TRP A 836 18.35 -24.56 7.84
N ALA A 837 18.74 -24.51 9.12
CA ALA A 837 20.05 -24.02 9.55
C ALA A 837 21.19 -24.97 9.17
N VAL A 838 22.40 -24.41 9.02
CA VAL A 838 23.61 -25.14 8.60
C VAL A 838 24.05 -26.16 9.65
N ASP A 839 23.83 -25.85 10.93
CA ASP A 839 24.21 -26.61 12.12
C ASP A 839 23.06 -27.46 12.71
N PHE A 840 21.91 -27.52 12.04
CA PHE A 840 20.78 -28.37 12.46
C PHE A 840 21.14 -29.86 12.35
N ASP A 841 20.87 -30.62 13.42
CA ASP A 841 21.18 -32.05 13.53
C ASP A 841 20.10 -32.94 12.89
N ASP A 842 20.42 -33.46 11.70
CA ASP A 842 19.64 -34.45 10.94
C ASP A 842 20.21 -35.88 11.06
N SER A 843 21.18 -36.13 11.95
CA SER A 843 21.89 -37.42 12.03
C SER A 843 20.97 -38.60 12.37
N ALA A 844 19.88 -38.34 13.09
CA ALA A 844 18.84 -39.31 13.45
C ALA A 844 17.79 -39.55 12.35
N TRP A 845 17.79 -38.76 11.26
CA TRP A 845 16.83 -38.93 10.16
C TRP A 845 17.22 -40.12 9.28
N GLN A 846 16.23 -40.75 8.66
CA GLN A 846 16.50 -41.77 7.65
C GLN A 846 17.02 -41.12 6.36
N ASN A 847 17.60 -41.93 5.50
CA ASN A 847 17.90 -41.50 4.14
C ASN A 847 16.60 -41.50 3.31
N ALA A 848 16.53 -40.61 2.32
CA ALA A 848 15.43 -40.56 1.37
C ALA A 848 15.40 -41.82 0.50
N LYS A 849 14.20 -42.25 0.13
CA LYS A 849 13.96 -43.36 -0.80
C LYS A 849 13.87 -42.80 -2.22
N GLU A 850 14.53 -43.46 -3.18
CA GLU A 850 14.41 -43.13 -4.60
C GLU A 850 13.17 -43.79 -5.22
N TYR A 851 12.52 -43.05 -6.11
CA TYR A 851 11.36 -43.49 -6.89
C TYR A 851 11.60 -43.28 -8.39
N THR A 852 10.89 -44.02 -9.24
CA THR A 852 10.95 -43.83 -10.70
C THR A 852 10.00 -42.73 -11.18
N VAL A 853 10.17 -42.29 -12.43
CA VAL A 853 9.28 -41.29 -13.06
C VAL A 853 7.87 -41.87 -13.22
N GLU A 854 7.75 -43.18 -13.40
CA GLU A 854 6.49 -43.91 -13.50
C GLU A 854 5.79 -44.15 -12.15
N GLU A 855 6.50 -44.00 -11.02
CA GLU A 855 5.93 -44.11 -9.67
C GLU A 855 5.36 -42.78 -9.17
N VAL A 856 5.93 -41.64 -9.60
CA VAL A 856 5.46 -40.28 -9.28
C VAL A 856 4.56 -39.69 -10.38
N ASP A 857 4.62 -40.24 -11.61
CA ASP A 857 3.87 -39.78 -12.79
C ASP A 857 3.87 -38.24 -12.96
N PRO A 858 5.02 -37.55 -12.91
CA PRO A 858 5.08 -36.08 -12.89
C PRO A 858 4.58 -35.48 -14.21
N LYS A 859 3.90 -34.32 -14.16
CA LYS A 859 3.34 -33.67 -15.36
C LYS A 859 4.21 -32.50 -15.84
N GLN A 860 3.83 -31.91 -16.98
CA GLN A 860 4.49 -30.69 -17.48
C GLN A 860 4.43 -29.56 -16.45
N PRO A 861 5.52 -28.76 -16.29
CA PRO A 861 6.67 -28.64 -17.20
C PRO A 861 7.88 -29.54 -16.86
N TYR A 862 7.71 -30.67 -16.15
CA TYR A 862 8.80 -31.61 -15.83
C TYR A 862 9.60 -32.06 -17.07
N PHE A 863 8.93 -32.52 -18.13
CA PHE A 863 9.59 -33.05 -19.33
C PHE A 863 10.22 -31.98 -20.24
N GLU A 864 9.98 -30.70 -19.95
CA GLU A 864 10.61 -29.56 -20.63
C GLU A 864 11.93 -29.12 -19.97
N ASN A 865 12.28 -29.69 -18.81
CA ASN A 865 13.41 -29.28 -17.99
C ASN A 865 14.46 -30.38 -17.80
N ASP A 866 15.70 -29.97 -17.59
CA ASP A 866 16.82 -30.90 -17.37
C ASP A 866 16.85 -31.41 -15.91
N PHE A 867 16.51 -32.68 -15.75
CA PHE A 867 16.73 -33.46 -14.53
C PHE A 867 17.64 -34.68 -14.77
N GLU A 868 18.45 -34.70 -15.84
CA GLU A 868 19.30 -35.85 -16.17
C GLU A 868 20.27 -36.16 -15.02
N GLY A 869 20.25 -37.42 -14.56
CA GLY A 869 21.06 -37.91 -13.44
C GLY A 869 20.43 -37.73 -12.06
N ALA A 870 19.37 -36.92 -11.93
CA ALA A 870 18.61 -36.77 -10.70
C ALA A 870 17.59 -37.90 -10.51
N LYS A 871 17.06 -37.99 -9.29
CA LYS A 871 16.06 -38.97 -8.88
C LYS A 871 14.93 -38.29 -8.12
N PHE A 872 13.70 -38.76 -8.32
CA PHE A 872 12.64 -38.46 -7.38
C PHE A 872 12.99 -39.09 -6.04
N ILE A 873 12.88 -38.28 -4.98
CA ILE A 873 13.10 -38.70 -3.61
C ILE A 873 11.89 -38.36 -2.74
N TRP A 874 11.58 -39.25 -1.81
CA TRP A 874 10.57 -39.05 -0.77
C TRP A 874 10.96 -39.85 0.49
N THR A 875 10.04 -39.96 1.45
CA THR A 875 10.13 -40.96 2.54
C THR A 875 9.69 -42.35 2.06
N ASP A 876 9.60 -43.32 2.97
CA ASP A 876 9.30 -44.73 2.64
C ASP A 876 7.90 -44.95 2.02
N ASP A 877 6.96 -44.03 2.28
CA ASP A 877 5.58 -44.03 1.80
C ASP A 877 5.36 -42.81 0.90
N LEU A 878 5.17 -43.02 -0.40
CA LEU A 878 5.01 -41.95 -1.39
C LEU A 878 3.65 -41.24 -1.26
N ALA A 879 2.65 -41.95 -0.73
CA ALA A 879 1.24 -41.65 -0.96
C ALA A 879 0.51 -41.16 0.30
N LEU A 880 1.05 -41.47 1.48
CA LEU A 880 0.49 -41.07 2.78
C LEU A 880 1.38 -40.08 3.55
N ASP A 881 2.60 -39.81 3.10
CA ASP A 881 3.49 -38.83 3.74
C ASP A 881 3.42 -37.50 2.98
N ASN A 882 2.86 -36.46 3.60
CA ASN A 882 2.38 -35.26 2.91
C ASN A 882 3.14 -33.97 3.28
N THR A 883 4.11 -34.00 4.20
CA THR A 883 4.99 -32.85 4.50
C THR A 883 6.36 -33.31 4.96
N ILE A 884 7.33 -33.31 4.03
CA ILE A 884 8.66 -33.89 4.23
C ILE A 884 9.70 -32.77 4.35
N LEU A 885 10.61 -32.91 5.30
CA LEU A 885 11.88 -32.20 5.29
C LEU A 885 12.97 -33.08 4.66
N PHE A 886 13.66 -32.54 3.66
CA PHE A 886 14.90 -33.13 3.13
C PHE A 886 16.12 -32.30 3.52
N ARG A 887 17.26 -32.97 3.77
CA ARG A 887 18.54 -32.29 4.01
C ARG A 887 19.71 -33.04 3.36
N THR A 888 20.74 -32.32 2.93
CA THR A 888 22.00 -32.92 2.48
C THR A 888 23.17 -31.94 2.62
N LYS A 889 24.41 -32.45 2.55
CA LYS A 889 25.63 -31.63 2.58
C LYS A 889 26.56 -32.00 1.43
N ILE A 890 26.88 -31.01 0.60
CA ILE A 890 27.65 -31.17 -0.63
C ILE A 890 29.05 -30.55 -0.44
N GLU A 891 30.05 -31.42 -0.34
CA GLU A 891 31.48 -31.07 -0.27
C GLU A 891 32.06 -30.94 -1.68
N LYS A 892 32.88 -29.91 -1.93
CA LYS A 892 33.59 -29.73 -3.21
C LYS A 892 35.08 -29.44 -2.99
N PRO A 893 35.89 -30.49 -2.72
CA PRO A 893 37.29 -30.33 -2.32
C PRO A 893 38.12 -29.53 -3.33
N GLY A 894 38.80 -28.49 -2.85
CA GLY A 894 39.61 -27.61 -3.70
C GLY A 894 38.83 -26.53 -4.45
N TRP A 895 37.50 -26.46 -4.31
CA TRP A 895 36.76 -25.28 -4.75
C TRP A 895 37.19 -24.05 -3.96
N THR A 896 37.32 -22.93 -4.66
CA THR A 896 37.50 -21.59 -4.08
C THR A 896 36.64 -20.63 -4.90
N PRO A 897 36.01 -19.62 -4.28
CA PRO A 897 35.29 -18.60 -5.02
C PRO A 897 36.29 -17.80 -5.87
N ARG A 898 35.90 -17.49 -7.11
CA ARG A 898 36.64 -16.55 -7.97
C ARG A 898 36.55 -15.11 -7.42
N TRP A 899 35.53 -14.83 -6.62
CA TRP A 899 35.31 -13.58 -5.91
C TRP A 899 35.90 -13.58 -4.49
N ASN A 900 36.21 -12.39 -3.98
CA ASN A 900 36.71 -12.17 -2.61
C ASN A 900 35.96 -11.04 -1.87
N THR A 901 34.80 -10.67 -2.41
CA THR A 901 33.83 -9.71 -1.87
C THR A 901 32.65 -10.45 -1.24
N LYS A 902 31.75 -9.73 -0.55
CA LYS A 902 30.41 -10.27 -0.27
C LYS A 902 29.69 -10.56 -1.60
N PRO A 903 28.75 -11.52 -1.65
CA PRO A 903 28.07 -11.92 -2.88
C PRO A 903 27.09 -10.84 -3.40
N ASP A 904 27.65 -9.82 -4.04
CA ASP A 904 27.00 -8.71 -4.73
C ASP A 904 27.33 -8.86 -6.23
N LEU A 905 26.34 -9.27 -7.02
CA LEU A 905 26.51 -9.73 -8.41
C LEU A 905 26.81 -8.58 -9.38
N ASP A 906 27.97 -8.64 -10.02
CA ASP A 906 28.33 -7.76 -11.13
C ASP A 906 27.58 -8.16 -12.39
N VAL A 907 26.48 -7.44 -12.64
CA VAL A 907 25.64 -7.57 -13.84
C VAL A 907 26.01 -6.57 -14.95
N SER A 908 27.08 -5.79 -14.80
CA SER A 908 27.43 -4.70 -15.73
C SER A 908 27.76 -5.15 -17.17
N GLY A 909 28.04 -6.44 -17.35
CA GLY A 909 28.25 -7.08 -18.66
C GLY A 909 27.04 -7.82 -19.23
N VAL A 910 25.88 -7.82 -18.56
CA VAL A 910 24.67 -8.52 -19.03
C VAL A 910 23.97 -7.68 -20.10
N PRO A 911 23.69 -8.23 -21.30
CA PRO A 911 22.87 -7.51 -22.28
C PRO A 911 21.41 -7.46 -21.81
N MET A 912 20.92 -6.25 -21.54
CA MET A 912 19.48 -6.02 -21.30
C MET A 912 18.65 -6.58 -22.47
N ARG A 913 17.57 -7.29 -22.15
CA ARG A 913 16.81 -8.18 -23.06
C ARG A 913 15.32 -8.22 -22.73
#